data_AF-A0A132AJY2-F1
#
_entry.id   AF-A0A132AJY2-F1
#
_cell.length_a   1.000
_cell.length_b   1.000
_cell.length_c   1.000
_cell.angle_alpha   90.00
_cell.angle_beta   90.00
_cell.angle_gamma   90.00
#
_symmetry.space_group_name_H-M   'P 1'
#
loop_
_entity.id
_entity.type
_entity.pdbx_description
1 polymer ?
#
loop_
_entity_poly.entity_id
_entity_poly.type
_entity_poly.pdbx_seq_one_letter_code
_entity_poly.pdbx_strand_id
1 'polypeptide(L)'
;MFTEVDVFIGNNTLIDPKIYDYWLDGFSAQDAAKEVREKEMTVLGNVHEDLIISYVLDQYRTFQMIEKLLHIPTQLTEQWTFQMTPATQRILIEKYYDFKHSVVREILGKKLSARTRKELEEVSEKTEVAIKSCRRQFDNIKRVYKTIEDMSGNLCQNIRTHFLLPMELAKKYAAIVYIANNRFETSKRKLQYLQFTDFLHCSIEIMNNWSCTNPDCKYEETSMEMDREFLHELRELRILLEKDVLEEHRLLTLRMIKTNISEKKYQDIDCSFKTISRNVINIAYGLNHSKEIRDLFLDIVEKIIECFKKQKKKMSIFLRNPNLFKCFRQTADMSSIKFFPVQNLGSESLIKVRFFSVGRRGGRTAGSRVVARVMPVTKERRSLKEILMQPTSGAPFAIGSSAVAGASLFGIGALCYYGLGMSNTAGTFENAYAWPKYVRDRVRDTYLYFGSGLGITAASAVAAFRSPVVMNLVTKTSFTGILLTIGAMIGTSILAQSIPYKEGFGAKQLAWALHCGVVGAVIAPLCILGGPLMMRAAVYTAGIAGGLSAIAYCAPNDKFLNIGGPLAIGLGFVFAASMGSMFLAPTTALGSSLYSISLYGGLLLFSAFLLYDTQRIIRKAETHSPYSMQRYDPVNASISIYMDVINIFVRLVTILAGGGSGSKRR
;
A
#
# COMPACT_ATOMS: atom_id res chain seq x y z
N MET A 1 27.10 -71.13 7.91
CA MET A 1 26.00 -70.25 7.45
C MET A 1 26.17 -68.95 8.22
N PHE A 2 27.00 -68.04 7.71
CA PHE A 2 27.20 -66.74 8.35
C PHE A 2 26.00 -65.87 7.98
N THR A 3 25.25 -65.43 8.98
CA THR A 3 24.20 -64.42 8.81
C THR A 3 24.87 -63.12 8.37
N GLU A 4 24.74 -62.77 7.10
CA GLU A 4 25.00 -61.43 6.61
C GLU A 4 24.09 -60.47 7.38
N VAL A 5 24.70 -59.68 8.26
CA VAL A 5 24.03 -58.54 8.90
C VAL A 5 24.30 -57.35 8.01
N ASP A 6 23.30 -56.98 7.20
CA ASP A 6 23.29 -55.71 6.48
C ASP A 6 23.14 -54.56 7.49
N VAL A 7 24.27 -53.99 7.90
CA VAL A 7 24.29 -52.75 8.70
C VAL A 7 24.19 -51.56 7.74
N PHE A 8 22.98 -51.05 7.54
CA PHE A 8 22.77 -49.75 6.91
C PHE A 8 23.06 -48.63 7.93
N ILE A 9 24.20 -47.94 7.78
CA ILE A 9 24.47 -46.68 8.49
C ILE A 9 23.70 -45.57 7.76
N GLY A 10 22.42 -45.41 8.07
CA GLY A 10 21.62 -44.26 7.64
C GLY A 10 21.81 -43.10 8.61
N ASN A 11 22.42 -42.00 8.15
CA ASN A 11 22.65 -40.81 8.97
C ASN A 11 21.37 -39.95 9.02
N ASN A 12 20.28 -40.53 9.54
CA ASN A 12 18.99 -39.86 9.64
C ASN A 12 19.08 -38.74 10.68
N THR A 13 18.65 -37.54 10.30
CA THR A 13 18.57 -36.41 11.23
C THR A 13 17.45 -36.67 12.24
N LEU A 14 17.82 -36.96 13.49
CA LEU A 14 16.87 -37.15 14.58
C LEU A 14 16.38 -35.80 15.08
N ILE A 15 15.06 -35.60 15.02
CA ILE A 15 14.40 -34.42 15.55
C ILE A 15 13.54 -34.81 16.73
N ASP A 16 13.77 -34.14 17.85
CA ASP A 16 12.92 -34.26 19.03
C ASP A 16 11.66 -33.36 18.88
N PRO A 17 10.45 -33.94 18.77
CA PRO A 17 9.24 -33.15 18.57
C PRO A 17 8.90 -32.21 19.73
N LYS A 18 9.33 -32.52 20.96
CA LYS A 18 9.05 -31.70 22.15
C LYS A 18 9.98 -30.49 22.21
N ILE A 19 11.27 -30.71 21.95
CA ILE A 19 12.26 -29.60 21.87
C ILE A 19 11.90 -28.68 20.70
N TYR A 20 11.38 -29.25 19.61
CA TYR A 20 10.84 -28.47 18.50
C TYR A 20 9.65 -27.60 18.92
N ASP A 21 8.71 -28.11 19.71
CA ASP A 21 7.57 -27.31 20.23
C ASP A 21 8.05 -26.12 21.08
N TYR A 22 9.03 -26.34 21.98
CA TYR A 22 9.63 -25.25 22.75
C TYR A 22 10.30 -24.18 21.88
N TRP A 23 11.00 -24.61 20.82
CA TRP A 23 11.60 -23.69 19.85
C TRP A 23 10.53 -22.87 19.12
N LEU A 24 9.43 -23.50 18.69
CA LEU A 24 8.31 -22.83 18.03
C LEU A 24 7.51 -21.89 18.94
N ASP A 25 7.41 -22.21 20.22
CA ASP A 25 6.83 -21.33 21.24
C ASP A 25 7.76 -20.17 21.61
N GLY A 26 9.03 -20.20 21.18
CA GLY A 26 9.97 -19.09 21.28
C GLY A 26 10.87 -19.13 22.52
N PHE A 27 10.93 -20.25 23.22
CA PHE A 27 11.81 -20.45 24.38
C PHE A 27 13.28 -20.32 23.96
N SER A 28 14.12 -19.76 24.83
CA SER A 28 15.57 -19.84 24.64
C SER A 28 16.05 -21.29 24.81
N ALA A 29 17.20 -21.64 24.22
CA ALA A 29 17.74 -22.99 24.38
C ALA A 29 17.99 -23.35 25.85
N GLN A 30 18.36 -22.36 26.67
CA GLN A 30 18.58 -22.52 28.11
C GLN A 30 17.27 -22.75 28.86
N ASP A 31 16.21 -22.02 28.53
CA ASP A 31 14.89 -22.19 29.17
C ASP A 31 14.25 -23.51 28.76
N ALA A 32 14.38 -23.90 27.49
CA ALA A 32 13.93 -25.20 27.00
C ALA A 32 14.68 -26.35 27.69
N ALA A 33 16.00 -26.24 27.91
CA ALA A 33 16.76 -27.25 28.63
C ALA A 33 16.30 -27.41 30.09
N LYS A 34 15.96 -26.31 30.77
CA LYS A 34 15.39 -26.35 32.12
C LYS A 34 14.03 -27.05 32.14
N GLU A 35 13.16 -26.71 31.19
CA GLU A 35 11.82 -27.31 31.06
C GLU A 35 11.86 -28.82 30.76
N VAL A 36 12.77 -29.24 29.86
CA VAL A 36 12.99 -30.66 29.55
C VAL A 36 13.46 -31.41 30.81
N ARG A 37 14.40 -30.82 31.56
CA ARG A 37 14.88 -31.41 32.82
C ARG A 37 13.76 -31.58 33.84
N GLU A 38 12.98 -30.54 34.10
CA GLU A 38 11.94 -30.55 35.13
C GLU A 38 10.81 -31.54 34.81
N LYS A 39 10.43 -31.65 33.54
CA LYS A 39 9.31 -32.52 33.12
C LYS A 39 9.71 -33.96 32.84
N GLU A 40 10.98 -34.21 32.52
CA GLU A 40 11.49 -35.56 32.22
C GLU A 40 12.45 -36.09 33.31
N MET A 41 12.49 -35.43 34.48
CA MET A 41 13.33 -35.82 35.62
C MET A 41 13.17 -37.29 36.02
N THR A 42 11.96 -37.86 35.88
CA THR A 42 11.66 -39.26 36.18
C THR A 42 12.19 -40.25 35.15
N VAL A 43 12.46 -39.82 33.92
CA VAL A 43 12.96 -40.65 32.80
C VAL A 43 14.47 -40.49 32.62
N LEU A 44 14.99 -39.29 32.86
CA LEU A 44 16.40 -38.93 32.65
C LEU A 44 17.30 -39.28 33.84
N GLY A 45 16.76 -39.58 35.02
CA GLY A 45 17.49 -40.13 36.16
C GLY A 45 18.78 -39.38 36.50
N ASN A 46 19.93 -39.95 36.10
CA ASN A 46 21.30 -39.52 36.42
C ASN A 46 22.03 -38.77 35.28
N VAL A 47 21.34 -38.31 34.22
CA VAL A 47 22.02 -37.58 33.13
C VAL A 47 22.52 -36.22 33.62
N HIS A 48 23.80 -35.93 33.41
CA HIS A 48 24.44 -34.68 33.81
C HIS A 48 23.79 -33.47 33.11
N GLU A 49 23.61 -32.36 33.84
CA GLU A 49 22.91 -31.16 33.34
C GLU A 49 23.51 -30.63 32.03
N ASP A 50 24.84 -30.64 31.92
CA ASP A 50 25.55 -30.19 30.72
C ASP A 50 25.22 -31.01 29.47
N LEU A 51 24.90 -32.31 29.61
CA LEU A 51 24.53 -33.16 28.47
C LEU A 51 23.14 -32.80 27.94
N ILE A 52 22.19 -32.50 28.82
CA ILE A 52 20.84 -32.07 28.44
C ILE A 52 20.92 -30.72 27.74
N ILE A 53 21.68 -29.77 28.30
CA ILE A 53 21.90 -28.45 27.69
C ILE A 53 22.56 -28.58 26.32
N SER A 54 23.61 -29.41 26.21
CA SER A 54 24.30 -29.64 24.93
C SER A 54 23.37 -30.28 23.90
N TYR A 55 22.54 -31.25 24.29
CA TYR A 55 21.57 -31.90 23.40
C TYR A 55 20.52 -30.91 22.88
N VAL A 56 19.93 -30.09 23.76
CA VAL A 56 18.96 -29.06 23.37
C VAL A 56 19.59 -28.00 22.47
N LEU A 57 20.83 -27.58 22.76
CA LEU A 57 21.57 -26.63 21.93
C LEU A 57 21.83 -27.17 20.52
N ASP A 58 22.18 -28.46 20.41
CA ASP A 58 22.42 -29.11 19.12
C ASP A 58 21.14 -29.23 18.28
N GLN A 59 20.03 -29.60 18.91
CA GLN A 59 18.70 -29.58 18.29
C GLN A 59 18.32 -28.16 17.81
N TYR A 60 18.55 -27.13 18.63
CA TYR A 60 18.28 -25.73 18.26
C TYR A 60 19.12 -25.26 17.07
N ARG A 61 20.40 -25.65 16.98
CA ARG A 61 21.25 -25.37 15.81
C ARG A 61 20.70 -26.04 14.56
N THR A 62 20.29 -27.31 14.69
CA THR A 62 19.66 -28.06 13.60
C THR A 62 18.38 -27.38 13.13
N PHE A 63 17.52 -26.93 14.04
CA PHE A 63 16.28 -26.20 13.70
C PHE A 63 16.55 -24.89 12.95
N GLN A 64 17.58 -24.13 13.35
CA GLN A 64 17.95 -22.90 12.63
C GLN A 64 18.43 -23.17 11.20
N MET A 65 19.08 -24.31 10.96
CA MET A 65 19.47 -24.71 9.60
C MET A 65 18.24 -25.14 8.78
N ILE A 66 17.33 -25.91 9.38
CA ILE A 66 16.09 -26.37 8.75
C ILE A 66 15.10 -25.22 8.51
N GLU A 67 15.06 -24.19 9.35
CA GLU A 67 14.17 -23.02 9.24
C GLU A 67 14.23 -22.36 7.85
N LYS A 68 15.44 -22.27 7.28
CA LYS A 68 15.64 -21.72 5.93
C LYS A 68 14.93 -22.54 4.86
N LEU A 69 14.89 -23.86 5.02
CA LEU A 69 14.20 -24.79 4.14
C LEU A 69 12.69 -24.79 4.40
N LEU A 70 12.25 -24.61 5.64
CA LEU A 70 10.83 -24.49 6.00
C LEU A 70 10.17 -23.24 5.41
N HIS A 71 10.94 -22.22 5.01
CA HIS A 71 10.41 -21.10 4.25
C HIS A 71 9.91 -21.49 2.86
N ILE A 72 10.45 -22.57 2.28
CA ILE A 72 10.09 -23.08 0.95
C ILE A 72 9.88 -24.60 1.08
N PRO A 73 8.72 -25.07 1.57
CA PRO A 73 8.51 -26.48 1.94
C PRO A 73 8.82 -27.51 0.85
N THR A 74 8.67 -27.15 -0.43
CA THR A 74 9.04 -28.01 -1.57
C THR A 74 10.53 -28.37 -1.55
N GLN A 75 11.41 -27.42 -1.20
CA GLN A 75 12.86 -27.65 -1.11
C GLN A 75 13.25 -28.58 0.05
N LEU A 76 12.44 -28.65 1.11
CA LEU A 76 12.69 -29.60 2.22
C LEU A 76 12.56 -31.07 1.75
N THR A 77 11.75 -31.31 0.72
CA THR A 77 11.56 -32.65 0.14
C THR A 77 12.68 -33.00 -0.84
N GLU A 78 13.23 -32.01 -1.54
CA GLU A 78 14.25 -32.19 -2.59
C GLU A 78 15.69 -32.19 -2.07
N GLN A 79 15.92 -31.72 -0.84
CA GLN A 79 17.25 -31.61 -0.25
C GLN A 79 17.79 -32.95 0.29
N TRP A 80 19.11 -33.12 0.18
CA TRP A 80 19.83 -34.34 0.58
C TRP A 80 20.64 -34.19 1.87
N THR A 81 20.69 -32.98 2.44
CA THR A 81 21.54 -32.62 3.59
C THR A 81 21.00 -33.17 4.91
N PHE A 82 19.68 -33.11 5.11
CA PHE A 82 18.97 -33.64 6.26
C PHE A 82 18.14 -34.84 5.80
N GLN A 83 18.66 -36.04 6.01
CA GLN A 83 17.93 -37.27 5.69
C GLN A 83 16.81 -37.45 6.73
N MET A 84 15.57 -37.33 6.28
CA MET A 84 14.38 -37.34 7.13
C MET A 84 13.29 -38.17 6.49
N THR A 85 12.50 -38.86 7.32
CA THR A 85 11.32 -39.56 6.80
C THR A 85 10.27 -38.55 6.31
N PRO A 86 9.48 -38.88 5.28
CA PRO A 86 8.39 -38.01 4.81
C PRO A 86 7.37 -37.67 5.90
N ALA A 87 7.17 -38.57 6.88
CA ALA A 87 6.32 -38.32 8.03
C ALA A 87 6.88 -37.20 8.93
N THR A 88 8.19 -37.24 9.22
CA THR A 88 8.86 -36.20 10.01
C THR A 88 8.85 -34.85 9.29
N GLN A 89 9.07 -34.82 7.97
CA GLN A 89 8.98 -33.60 7.17
C GLN A 89 7.60 -32.95 7.25
N ARG A 90 6.52 -33.75 7.13
CA ARG A 90 5.15 -33.24 7.27
C ARG A 90 4.89 -32.65 8.65
N ILE A 91 5.30 -33.34 9.72
CA ILE A 91 5.12 -32.86 11.10
C ILE A 91 5.87 -31.53 11.30
N LEU A 92 7.11 -31.43 10.80
CA LEU A 92 7.89 -30.20 10.88
C LEU A 92 7.19 -29.02 10.19
N ILE A 93 6.76 -29.22 8.95
CA ILE A 93 6.09 -28.20 8.14
C ILE A 93 4.77 -27.80 8.81
N GLU A 94 3.94 -28.78 9.18
CA GLU A 94 2.63 -28.55 9.80
C GLU A 94 2.78 -27.74 11.09
N LYS A 95 3.64 -28.16 12.02
CA LYS A 95 3.88 -27.44 13.28
C LYS A 95 4.54 -26.07 13.05
N TYR A 96 5.43 -25.95 12.06
CA TYR A 96 6.07 -24.67 11.72
C TYR A 96 5.06 -23.65 11.21
N TYR A 97 4.07 -24.07 10.44
CA TYR A 97 3.01 -23.21 9.91
C TYR A 97 1.78 -23.15 10.81
N ASP A 98 1.70 -23.93 11.88
CA ASP A 98 0.59 -23.78 12.83
C ASP A 98 0.70 -22.46 13.62
N PHE A 99 -0.45 -21.95 14.08
CA PHE A 99 -0.55 -20.64 14.71
C PHE A 99 -1.63 -20.58 15.78
N LYS A 100 -1.45 -19.67 16.75
CA LYS A 100 -2.40 -19.46 17.85
C LYS A 100 -3.51 -18.52 17.39
N HIS A 101 -4.76 -18.92 17.60
CA HIS A 101 -5.94 -18.14 17.20
C HIS A 101 -5.99 -16.74 17.82
N SER A 102 -5.50 -16.57 19.05
CA SER A 102 -5.40 -15.28 19.75
C SER A 102 -4.44 -14.33 19.04
N VAL A 103 -3.28 -14.81 18.59
CA VAL A 103 -2.27 -14.02 17.86
C VAL A 103 -2.82 -13.58 16.52
N VAL A 104 -3.41 -14.51 15.74
CA VAL A 104 -3.97 -14.17 14.44
C VAL A 104 -5.15 -13.19 14.55
N ARG A 105 -5.96 -13.30 15.61
CA ARG A 105 -7.08 -12.36 15.84
C ARG A 105 -6.63 -10.90 15.92
N GLU A 106 -5.47 -10.63 16.52
CA GLU A 106 -4.87 -9.29 16.66
C GLU A 106 -4.12 -8.83 15.39
N ILE A 107 -3.67 -9.77 14.57
CA ILE A 107 -3.01 -9.50 13.29
C ILE A 107 -4.05 -9.19 12.19
N LEU A 108 -5.22 -9.84 12.22
CA LEU A 108 -6.28 -9.65 11.23
C LEU A 108 -6.73 -8.19 11.11
N GLY A 109 -7.02 -7.74 9.88
CA GLY A 109 -7.47 -6.38 9.58
C GLY A 109 -6.34 -5.34 9.52
N LYS A 110 -5.12 -5.69 9.95
CA LYS A 110 -3.92 -4.86 9.76
C LYS A 110 -3.25 -5.21 8.43
N LYS A 111 -2.70 -4.20 7.73
CA LYS A 111 -1.93 -4.43 6.51
C LYS A 111 -0.64 -5.20 6.84
N LEU A 112 -0.39 -6.34 6.18
CA LEU A 112 0.79 -7.20 6.36
C LEU A 112 2.10 -6.49 5.97
N SER A 113 2.57 -5.57 6.82
CA SER A 113 3.63 -4.62 6.54
C SER A 113 4.75 -4.68 7.58
N ALA A 114 5.89 -4.04 7.28
CA ALA A 114 7.01 -3.93 8.24
C ALA A 114 6.62 -3.16 9.51
N ARG A 115 5.63 -2.27 9.43
CA ARG A 115 5.09 -1.56 10.60
C ARG A 115 4.37 -2.52 11.54
N THR A 116 3.45 -3.34 11.02
CA THR A 116 2.72 -4.33 11.81
C THR A 116 3.64 -5.36 12.45
N ARG A 117 4.76 -5.71 11.78
CA ARG A 117 5.81 -6.54 12.37
C ARG A 117 6.45 -5.93 13.62
N LYS A 118 6.62 -4.60 13.69
CA LYS A 118 7.15 -3.90 14.87
C LYS A 118 6.11 -3.83 16.00
N GLU A 119 4.83 -3.71 15.64
CA GLU A 119 3.72 -3.72 16.60
C GLU A 119 3.44 -5.11 17.21
N LEU A 120 4.19 -6.16 16.83
CA LEU A 120 4.03 -7.50 17.40
C LEU A 120 4.45 -7.60 18.87
N GLU A 121 5.22 -6.64 19.40
CA GLU A 121 5.56 -6.56 20.83
C GLU A 121 4.29 -6.34 21.67
N GLU A 122 3.42 -5.42 21.26
CA GLU A 122 2.12 -5.21 21.91
C GLU A 122 1.21 -6.44 21.79
N VAL A 123 1.27 -7.17 20.66
CA VAL A 123 0.51 -8.41 20.48
C VAL A 123 1.05 -9.52 21.39
N SER A 124 2.36 -9.59 21.56
CA SER A 124 3.03 -10.54 22.47
C SER A 124 2.58 -10.31 23.91
N GLU A 125 2.55 -9.04 24.36
CA GLU A 125 2.07 -8.67 25.70
C GLU A 125 0.59 -9.02 25.89
N LYS A 126 -0.27 -8.74 24.90
CA LYS A 126 -1.72 -9.01 24.99
C LYS A 126 -2.09 -10.48 24.98
N THR A 127 -1.31 -11.30 24.27
CA THR A 127 -1.64 -12.73 24.05
C THR A 127 -0.83 -13.66 24.94
N GLU A 128 0.15 -13.13 25.69
CA GLU A 128 1.10 -13.90 26.50
C GLU A 128 1.89 -14.94 25.67
N VAL A 129 2.04 -14.69 24.38
CA VAL A 129 2.82 -15.54 23.46
C VAL A 129 4.16 -14.87 23.21
N ALA A 130 5.25 -15.64 23.25
CA ALA A 130 6.59 -15.09 23.06
C ALA A 130 6.74 -14.37 21.70
N ILE A 131 7.45 -13.24 21.71
CA ILE A 131 7.64 -12.39 20.53
C ILE A 131 8.24 -13.14 19.33
N LYS A 132 9.12 -14.12 19.57
CA LYS A 132 9.69 -14.96 18.51
C LYS A 132 8.60 -15.78 17.80
N SER A 133 7.68 -16.39 18.56
CA SER A 133 6.55 -17.14 18.00
C SER A 133 5.57 -16.23 17.27
N CYS A 134 5.25 -15.05 17.81
CA CYS A 134 4.43 -14.05 17.13
C CYS A 134 5.03 -13.61 15.79
N ARG A 135 6.35 -13.37 15.74
CA ARG A 135 7.08 -13.00 14.52
C ARG A 135 7.06 -14.13 13.48
N ARG A 136 7.29 -15.39 13.90
CA ARG A 136 7.16 -16.58 13.03
C ARG A 136 5.77 -16.67 12.41
N GLN A 137 4.71 -16.62 13.23
CA GLN A 137 3.32 -16.73 12.77
C GLN A 137 2.97 -15.62 11.76
N PHE A 138 3.36 -14.37 12.06
CA PHE A 138 3.19 -13.24 11.14
C PHE A 138 3.96 -13.42 9.82
N ASP A 139 5.22 -13.85 9.88
CA ASP A 139 6.04 -14.06 8.69
C ASP A 139 5.50 -15.20 7.81
N ASN A 140 5.00 -16.27 8.43
CA ASN A 140 4.36 -17.36 7.71
C ASN A 140 3.09 -16.88 6.98
N ILE A 141 2.21 -16.13 7.66
CA ILE A 141 1.02 -15.53 7.02
C ILE A 141 1.42 -14.63 5.85
N LYS A 142 2.42 -13.76 6.05
CA LYS A 142 2.91 -12.85 5.01
C LYS A 142 3.53 -13.60 3.84
N ARG A 143 4.25 -14.71 4.09
CA ARG A 143 4.84 -15.55 3.06
C ARG A 143 3.77 -16.22 2.21
N VAL A 144 2.79 -16.85 2.87
CA VAL A 144 1.64 -17.48 2.22
C VAL A 144 0.88 -16.45 1.36
N TYR A 145 0.56 -15.28 1.92
CA TYR A 145 -0.10 -14.19 1.18
C TYR A 145 0.66 -13.82 -0.12
N LYS A 146 1.96 -13.56 -0.02
CA LYS A 146 2.79 -13.13 -1.17
C LYS A 146 2.96 -14.21 -2.23
N THR A 147 2.99 -15.48 -1.85
CA THR A 147 3.16 -16.56 -2.82
C THR A 147 1.90 -16.74 -3.66
N ILE A 148 0.73 -16.49 -3.07
CA ILE A 148 -0.56 -16.76 -3.71
C ILE A 148 -1.14 -15.53 -4.40
N GLU A 149 -0.62 -14.33 -4.09
CA GLU A 149 -1.17 -13.10 -4.66
C GLU A 149 -1.11 -13.05 -6.19
N ASP A 150 -0.17 -13.77 -6.79
CA ASP A 150 0.03 -13.87 -8.24
C ASP A 150 -0.51 -15.19 -8.85
N MET A 151 -1.18 -16.03 -8.04
CA MET A 151 -1.66 -17.35 -8.49
C MET A 151 -3.16 -17.36 -8.79
N SER A 152 -3.53 -18.03 -9.88
CA SER A 152 -4.92 -18.32 -10.25
C SER A 152 -5.35 -19.73 -9.78
N GLY A 153 -6.65 -20.02 -9.77
CA GLY A 153 -7.20 -21.33 -9.38
C GLY A 153 -7.62 -21.43 -7.91
N ASN A 154 -7.88 -22.62 -7.37
CA ASN A 154 -8.45 -22.72 -6.03
C ASN A 154 -7.45 -22.32 -4.92
N LEU A 155 -7.79 -21.28 -4.13
CA LEU A 155 -6.94 -20.74 -3.06
C LEU A 155 -6.45 -21.80 -2.06
N CYS A 156 -7.36 -22.65 -1.57
CA CYS A 156 -7.03 -23.71 -0.62
C CYS A 156 -6.10 -24.76 -1.23
N GLN A 157 -6.32 -25.11 -2.50
CA GLN A 157 -5.50 -26.08 -3.22
C GLN A 157 -4.09 -25.53 -3.44
N ASN A 158 -3.97 -24.27 -3.88
CA ASN A 158 -2.69 -23.61 -4.13
C ASN A 158 -1.82 -23.56 -2.86
N ILE A 159 -2.43 -23.23 -1.71
CA ILE A 159 -1.74 -23.27 -0.41
C ILE A 159 -1.24 -24.68 -0.11
N ARG A 160 -2.13 -25.67 -0.27
CA ARG A 160 -1.82 -27.06 0.04
C ARG A 160 -0.67 -27.59 -0.82
N THR A 161 -0.65 -27.29 -2.12
CA THR A 161 0.39 -27.79 -3.03
C THR A 161 1.72 -27.07 -2.84
N HIS A 162 1.73 -25.74 -2.69
CA HIS A 162 2.98 -24.98 -2.54
C HIS A 162 3.63 -25.11 -1.17
N PHE A 163 2.83 -25.21 -0.09
CA PHE A 163 3.36 -25.26 1.27
C PHE A 163 3.26 -26.66 1.90
N LEU A 164 2.73 -27.65 1.18
CA LEU A 164 2.58 -29.05 1.65
C LEU A 164 1.78 -29.15 2.98
N LEU A 165 0.82 -28.25 3.18
CA LEU A 165 0.04 -28.16 4.42
C LEU A 165 -1.19 -29.09 4.41
N PRO A 166 -1.65 -29.59 5.56
CA PRO A 166 -2.93 -30.28 5.66
C PRO A 166 -4.10 -29.39 5.22
N MET A 167 -5.15 -30.01 4.68
CA MET A 167 -6.31 -29.29 4.14
C MET A 167 -6.97 -28.33 5.15
N GLU A 168 -7.05 -28.73 6.42
CA GLU A 168 -7.63 -27.90 7.46
C GLU A 168 -6.80 -26.63 7.74
N LEU A 169 -5.46 -26.74 7.76
CA LEU A 169 -4.59 -25.59 7.94
C LEU A 169 -4.57 -24.69 6.70
N ALA A 170 -4.58 -25.29 5.50
CA ALA A 170 -4.69 -24.57 4.24
C ALA A 170 -5.98 -23.73 4.17
N LYS A 171 -7.13 -24.27 4.61
CA LYS A 171 -8.39 -23.50 4.71
C LYS A 171 -8.28 -22.30 5.65
N LYS A 172 -7.62 -22.47 6.81
CA LYS A 172 -7.43 -21.35 7.74
C LYS A 172 -6.57 -20.24 7.13
N TYR A 173 -5.47 -20.62 6.45
CA TYR A 173 -4.63 -19.67 5.74
C TYR A 173 -5.36 -18.98 4.58
N ALA A 174 -6.15 -19.73 3.80
CA ALA A 174 -6.98 -19.19 2.73
C ALA A 174 -7.90 -18.09 3.26
N ALA A 175 -8.61 -18.34 4.37
CA ALA A 175 -9.47 -17.34 4.99
C ALA A 175 -8.70 -16.08 5.45
N ILE A 176 -7.51 -16.25 6.05
CA ILE A 176 -6.68 -15.10 6.49
C ILE A 176 -6.24 -14.25 5.29
N VAL A 177 -5.75 -14.90 4.23
CA VAL A 177 -5.29 -14.24 3.00
C VAL A 177 -6.46 -13.53 2.32
N TYR A 178 -7.62 -14.20 2.23
CA TYR A 178 -8.83 -13.63 1.66
C TYR A 178 -9.30 -12.38 2.44
N ILE A 179 -9.26 -12.43 3.78
CA ILE A 179 -9.58 -11.28 4.63
C ILE A 179 -8.61 -10.13 4.39
N ALA A 180 -7.31 -10.42 4.28
CA ALA A 180 -6.28 -9.43 4.07
C ALA A 180 -6.37 -8.78 2.68
N ASN A 181 -6.65 -9.56 1.64
CA ASN A 181 -6.79 -9.07 0.25
C ASN A 181 -7.99 -8.12 0.12
N ASN A 182 -9.16 -8.53 0.61
CA ASN A 182 -10.39 -7.74 0.59
C ASN A 182 -10.40 -6.60 1.63
N ARG A 183 -9.39 -6.53 2.50
CA ARG A 183 -9.20 -5.51 3.54
C ARG A 183 -10.40 -5.37 4.47
N PHE A 184 -10.99 -6.47 4.93
CA PHE A 184 -12.11 -6.40 5.88
C PHE A 184 -11.68 -5.74 7.20
N GLU A 185 -12.55 -4.91 7.75
CA GLU A 185 -12.36 -4.24 9.03
C GLU A 185 -12.71 -5.21 10.18
N THR A 186 -11.72 -5.52 11.02
CA THR A 186 -11.85 -6.46 12.15
C THR A 186 -11.43 -5.84 13.49
N SER A 187 -10.92 -4.60 13.48
CA SER A 187 -10.29 -3.95 14.64
C SER A 187 -11.23 -3.02 15.41
N LYS A 188 -12.42 -2.73 14.88
CA LYS A 188 -13.42 -1.86 15.53
C LYS A 188 -13.83 -2.41 16.89
N ARG A 189 -14.05 -1.52 17.87
CA ARG A 189 -14.45 -1.88 19.24
C ARG A 189 -15.66 -2.82 19.31
N LYS A 190 -16.64 -2.60 18.42
CA LYS A 190 -17.83 -3.45 18.33
C LYS A 190 -17.54 -4.89 17.88
N LEU A 191 -16.41 -5.17 17.25
CA LEU A 191 -16.02 -6.50 16.78
C LEU A 191 -15.03 -7.20 17.72
N GLN A 192 -14.55 -6.54 18.79
CA GLN A 192 -13.54 -7.08 19.70
C GLN A 192 -13.98 -8.35 20.44
N TYR A 193 -15.29 -8.54 20.64
CA TYR A 193 -15.81 -9.75 21.30
C TYR A 193 -15.76 -11.00 20.40
N LEU A 194 -15.58 -10.84 19.09
CA LEU A 194 -15.54 -11.95 18.14
C LEU A 194 -14.16 -12.62 18.12
N GLN A 195 -14.16 -13.94 18.06
CA GLN A 195 -12.94 -14.75 18.02
C GLN A 195 -12.50 -14.99 16.57
N PHE A 196 -11.24 -15.39 16.37
CA PHE A 196 -10.73 -15.76 15.05
C PHE A 196 -11.61 -16.80 14.34
N THR A 197 -12.12 -17.79 15.08
CA THR A 197 -12.99 -18.85 14.55
C THR A 197 -14.28 -18.32 13.93
N ASP A 198 -14.78 -17.18 14.42
CA ASP A 198 -16.01 -16.59 13.87
C ASP A 198 -15.72 -15.93 12.51
N PHE A 199 -14.63 -15.18 12.40
CA PHE A 199 -14.17 -14.62 11.11
C PHE A 199 -13.78 -15.70 10.11
N LEU A 200 -13.13 -16.77 10.57
CA LEU A 200 -12.77 -17.92 9.76
C LEU A 200 -14.02 -18.53 9.10
N HIS A 201 -15.04 -18.83 9.89
CA HIS A 201 -16.28 -19.43 9.38
C HIS A 201 -16.95 -18.53 8.35
N CYS A 202 -17.13 -17.24 8.66
CA CYS A 202 -17.77 -16.32 7.73
C CYS A 202 -16.97 -16.14 6.43
N SER A 203 -15.65 -16.08 6.52
CA SER A 203 -14.80 -15.86 5.33
C SER A 203 -14.78 -17.07 4.41
N ILE A 204 -14.83 -18.29 4.96
CA ILE A 204 -14.99 -19.51 4.17
C ILE A 204 -16.35 -19.52 3.46
N GLU A 205 -17.43 -19.16 4.15
CA GLU A 205 -18.76 -19.07 3.55
C GLU A 205 -18.83 -17.98 2.45
N ILE A 206 -18.21 -16.82 2.67
CA ILE A 206 -18.12 -15.77 1.67
C ILE A 206 -17.34 -16.28 0.45
N MET A 207 -16.17 -16.86 0.65
CA MET A 207 -15.33 -17.37 -0.44
C MET A 207 -16.02 -18.47 -1.25
N ASN A 208 -16.72 -19.40 -0.59
CA ASN A 208 -17.43 -20.49 -1.27
C ASN A 208 -18.65 -20.02 -2.08
N ASN A 209 -19.31 -18.93 -1.66
CA ASN A 209 -20.56 -18.49 -2.28
C ASN A 209 -20.39 -17.26 -3.19
N TRP A 210 -19.42 -16.39 -2.93
CA TRP A 210 -19.29 -15.06 -3.56
C TRP A 210 -18.06 -14.91 -4.46
N SER A 211 -17.13 -15.85 -4.47
CA SER A 211 -16.05 -15.89 -5.47
C SER A 211 -16.51 -16.62 -6.75
N CYS A 212 -15.87 -16.37 -7.89
CA CYS A 212 -16.26 -17.07 -9.11
C CYS A 212 -15.94 -18.56 -9.00
N THR A 213 -16.86 -19.39 -9.46
CA THR A 213 -16.70 -20.84 -9.53
C THR A 213 -16.20 -21.31 -10.90
N ASN A 214 -16.10 -20.41 -11.88
CA ASN A 214 -15.69 -20.73 -13.23
C ASN A 214 -14.16 -20.57 -13.40
N PRO A 215 -13.40 -21.68 -13.53
CA PRO A 215 -11.94 -21.61 -13.67
C PRO A 215 -11.46 -20.97 -14.98
N ASP A 216 -12.33 -20.84 -15.98
CA ASP A 216 -12.01 -20.23 -17.29
C ASP A 216 -12.44 -18.76 -17.41
N CYS A 217 -12.79 -18.11 -16.30
CA CYS A 217 -13.24 -16.72 -16.30
C CYS A 217 -12.10 -15.77 -16.67
N LYS A 218 -12.13 -15.22 -17.90
CA LYS A 218 -11.12 -14.28 -18.42
C LYS A 218 -10.99 -12.97 -17.63
N TYR A 219 -11.96 -12.65 -16.77
CA TYR A 219 -12.03 -11.40 -16.03
C TYR A 219 -11.53 -11.50 -14.59
N GLU A 220 -11.27 -12.71 -14.08
CA GLU A 220 -10.77 -12.93 -12.72
C GLU A 220 -9.28 -13.24 -12.77
N GLU A 221 -8.44 -12.26 -12.44
CA GLU A 221 -6.98 -12.40 -12.46
C GLU A 221 -6.47 -13.25 -11.27
N THR A 222 -7.19 -13.24 -10.14
CA THR A 222 -6.80 -13.96 -8.92
C THR A 222 -8.00 -14.55 -8.19
N SER A 223 -7.80 -15.70 -7.54
CA SER A 223 -8.84 -16.43 -6.79
C SER A 223 -9.24 -15.81 -5.46
N MET A 224 -8.72 -14.62 -5.17
CA MET A 224 -8.95 -13.89 -3.92
C MET A 224 -9.97 -12.77 -4.08
N GLU A 225 -10.44 -12.55 -5.30
CA GLU A 225 -11.48 -11.57 -5.60
C GLU A 225 -12.88 -12.18 -5.41
N MET A 226 -13.84 -11.29 -5.19
CA MET A 226 -15.25 -11.63 -5.27
C MET A 226 -15.73 -11.48 -6.72
N ASP A 227 -16.71 -12.29 -7.08
CA ASP A 227 -17.35 -12.27 -8.39
C ASP A 227 -18.00 -10.91 -8.63
N ARG A 228 -17.40 -10.14 -9.55
CA ARG A 228 -17.83 -8.76 -9.85
C ARG A 228 -19.20 -8.71 -10.50
N GLU A 229 -19.55 -9.73 -11.28
CA GLU A 229 -20.85 -9.82 -11.95
C GLU A 229 -21.94 -10.05 -10.90
N PHE A 230 -21.73 -11.02 -10.01
CA PHE A 230 -22.59 -11.25 -8.85
C PHE A 230 -22.78 -9.97 -8.01
N LEU A 231 -21.71 -9.26 -7.67
CA LEU A 231 -21.80 -8.01 -6.90
C LEU A 231 -22.58 -6.91 -7.64
N HIS A 232 -22.52 -6.89 -8.97
CA HIS A 232 -23.30 -5.95 -9.77
C HIS A 232 -24.79 -6.31 -9.76
N GLU A 233 -25.15 -7.59 -9.90
CA GLU A 233 -26.54 -8.07 -9.89
C GLU A 233 -27.26 -7.73 -8.58
N LEU A 234 -26.55 -7.74 -7.44
CA LEU A 234 -27.13 -7.36 -6.14
C LEU A 234 -27.73 -5.94 -6.11
N ARG A 235 -27.37 -5.05 -7.04
CA ARG A 235 -27.97 -3.71 -7.15
C ARG A 235 -29.45 -3.75 -7.51
N GLU A 236 -29.88 -4.77 -8.25
CA GLU A 236 -31.27 -4.91 -8.68
C GLU A 236 -32.21 -5.17 -7.49
N LEU A 237 -31.69 -5.72 -6.39
CA LEU A 237 -32.45 -5.94 -5.15
C LEU A 237 -32.97 -4.63 -4.52
N ARG A 238 -32.50 -3.46 -4.97
CA ARG A 238 -33.03 -2.16 -4.52
C ARG A 238 -34.54 -2.02 -4.75
N ILE A 239 -35.10 -2.68 -5.76
CA ILE A 239 -36.55 -2.65 -6.02
C ILE A 239 -37.37 -3.21 -4.84
N LEU A 240 -36.80 -4.15 -4.06
CA LEU A 240 -37.44 -4.73 -2.88
C LEU A 240 -37.58 -3.73 -1.71
N LEU A 241 -36.98 -2.53 -1.82
CA LEU A 241 -37.15 -1.46 -0.83
C LEU A 241 -38.38 -0.58 -1.10
N GLU A 242 -39.00 -0.69 -2.28
CA GLU A 242 -40.24 0.02 -2.59
C GLU A 242 -41.35 -0.41 -1.63
N LYS A 243 -42.15 0.57 -1.17
CA LYS A 243 -43.08 0.38 -0.06
C LYS A 243 -44.07 -0.76 -0.32
N ASP A 244 -44.59 -0.84 -1.54
CA ASP A 244 -45.63 -1.80 -1.93
C ASP A 244 -45.02 -3.21 -2.10
N VAL A 245 -43.87 -3.31 -2.77
CA VAL A 245 -43.12 -4.57 -2.97
C VAL A 245 -42.64 -5.15 -1.64
N LEU A 246 -42.13 -4.31 -0.73
CA LEU A 246 -41.68 -4.75 0.60
C LEU A 246 -42.83 -5.27 1.45
N GLU A 247 -44.01 -4.67 1.33
CA GLU A 247 -45.21 -5.12 2.04
C GLU A 247 -45.70 -6.47 1.52
N GLU A 248 -45.72 -6.64 0.20
CA GLU A 248 -46.07 -7.92 -0.43
C GLU A 248 -45.09 -9.04 -0.03
N HIS A 249 -43.78 -8.76 -0.08
CA HIS A 249 -42.74 -9.69 0.36
C HIS A 249 -42.89 -10.08 1.84
N ARG A 250 -43.28 -9.13 2.72
CA ARG A 250 -43.59 -9.41 4.14
C ARG A 250 -44.75 -10.39 4.27
N LEU A 251 -45.87 -10.11 3.60
CA LEU A 251 -47.08 -10.92 3.69
C LEU A 251 -46.85 -12.36 3.22
N LEU A 252 -46.13 -12.52 2.10
CA LEU A 252 -45.78 -13.85 1.57
C LEU A 252 -44.84 -14.61 2.51
N THR A 253 -43.82 -13.96 3.04
CA THR A 253 -42.86 -14.60 3.95
C THR A 253 -43.52 -15.04 5.25
N LEU A 254 -44.38 -14.18 5.83
CA LEU A 254 -45.12 -14.53 7.04
C LEU A 254 -46.11 -15.67 6.80
N ARG A 255 -46.80 -15.70 5.65
CA ARG A 255 -47.69 -16.81 5.28
C ARG A 255 -46.95 -18.15 5.25
N MET A 256 -45.72 -18.18 4.71
CA MET A 256 -44.90 -19.41 4.68
C MET A 256 -44.39 -19.85 6.05
N ILE A 257 -44.15 -18.91 6.95
CA ILE A 257 -43.56 -19.19 8.26
C ILE A 257 -44.61 -19.54 9.32
N LYS A 258 -45.87 -19.09 9.14
CA LYS A 258 -46.96 -19.25 10.13
C LYS A 258 -47.20 -20.71 10.54
N THR A 259 -47.03 -21.66 9.63
CA THR A 259 -47.25 -23.10 9.91
C THR A 259 -46.15 -23.74 10.76
N ASN A 260 -45.00 -23.09 10.93
CA ASN A 260 -43.79 -23.69 11.50
C ASN A 260 -43.34 -23.05 12.82
N ILE A 261 -44.03 -22.02 13.32
CA ILE A 261 -43.57 -21.20 14.45
C ILE A 261 -44.73 -20.88 15.41
N SER A 262 -44.43 -20.81 16.71
CA SER A 262 -45.37 -20.37 17.74
C SER A 262 -45.83 -18.92 17.54
N GLU A 263 -47.10 -18.63 17.85
CA GLU A 263 -47.76 -17.33 17.71
C GLU A 263 -46.94 -16.15 18.27
N LYS A 264 -46.31 -16.34 19.43
CA LYS A 264 -45.46 -15.31 20.05
C LYS A 264 -44.23 -14.95 19.21
N LYS A 265 -43.56 -15.97 18.65
CA LYS A 265 -42.40 -15.77 17.79
C LYS A 265 -42.79 -15.24 16.40
N TYR A 266 -43.99 -15.57 15.94
CA TYR A 266 -44.56 -15.03 14.70
C TYR A 266 -44.74 -13.50 14.81
N GLN A 267 -45.34 -13.02 15.90
CA GLN A 267 -45.50 -11.59 16.16
C GLN A 267 -44.16 -10.85 16.31
N ASP A 268 -43.17 -11.47 16.97
CA ASP A 268 -41.83 -10.89 17.11
C ASP A 268 -41.10 -10.74 15.76
N ILE A 269 -41.24 -11.73 14.86
CA ILE A 269 -40.67 -11.71 13.51
C ILE A 269 -41.37 -10.64 12.67
N ASP A 270 -42.71 -10.57 12.73
CA ASP A 270 -43.48 -9.59 11.98
C ASP A 270 -43.07 -8.14 12.30
N CYS A 271 -43.07 -7.80 13.59
CA CYS A 271 -42.65 -6.49 14.08
C CYS A 271 -41.22 -6.09 13.65
N SER A 272 -40.34 -7.08 13.45
CA SER A 272 -38.93 -6.85 13.09
C SER A 272 -38.65 -7.01 11.59
N PHE A 273 -39.61 -7.54 10.81
CA PHE A 273 -39.38 -8.01 9.44
C PHE A 273 -38.93 -6.89 8.51
N LYS A 274 -39.64 -5.75 8.51
CA LYS A 274 -39.32 -4.61 7.65
C LYS A 274 -37.94 -4.05 7.94
N THR A 275 -37.57 -3.97 9.22
CA THR A 275 -36.27 -3.47 9.65
C THR A 275 -35.15 -4.41 9.22
N ILE A 276 -35.29 -5.72 9.48
CA ILE A 276 -34.28 -6.71 9.10
C ILE A 276 -34.13 -6.79 7.58
N SER A 277 -35.25 -6.88 6.86
CA SER A 277 -35.25 -6.97 5.39
C SER A 277 -34.60 -5.74 4.76
N ARG A 278 -34.96 -4.53 5.20
CA ARG A 278 -34.33 -3.29 4.73
C ARG A 278 -32.83 -3.27 5.02
N ASN A 279 -32.41 -3.70 6.21
CA ASN A 279 -30.99 -3.74 6.58
C ASN A 279 -30.20 -4.75 5.74
N VAL A 280 -30.75 -5.94 5.50
CA VAL A 280 -30.14 -6.98 4.65
C VAL A 280 -30.04 -6.51 3.19
N ILE A 281 -31.11 -5.95 2.63
CA ILE A 281 -31.11 -5.44 1.25
C ILE A 281 -30.14 -4.26 1.10
N ASN A 282 -30.07 -3.35 2.08
CA ASN A 282 -29.12 -2.24 2.07
C ASN A 282 -27.67 -2.72 2.12
N ILE A 283 -27.37 -3.77 2.88
CA ILE A 283 -26.04 -4.40 2.87
C ILE A 283 -25.76 -4.98 1.49
N ALA A 284 -26.66 -5.81 0.94
CA ALA A 284 -26.50 -6.42 -0.39
C ALA A 284 -26.24 -5.37 -1.48
N TYR A 285 -27.07 -4.33 -1.52
CA TYR A 285 -26.93 -3.21 -2.43
C TYR A 285 -25.59 -2.47 -2.26
N GLY A 286 -25.14 -2.32 -1.01
CA GLY A 286 -23.87 -1.66 -0.68
C GLY A 286 -22.64 -2.45 -1.11
N LEU A 287 -22.71 -3.79 -1.23
CA LEU A 287 -21.56 -4.65 -1.50
C LEU A 287 -20.84 -4.37 -2.83
N ASN A 288 -21.44 -3.65 -3.78
CA ASN A 288 -20.73 -3.21 -4.98
C ASN A 288 -19.67 -2.10 -4.69
N HIS A 289 -19.78 -1.43 -3.54
CA HIS A 289 -18.82 -0.41 -3.12
C HIS A 289 -17.73 -1.01 -2.21
N SER A 290 -16.47 -0.80 -2.59
CA SER A 290 -15.30 -1.31 -1.85
C SER A 290 -15.24 -0.89 -0.38
N LYS A 291 -15.88 0.22 -0.01
CA LYS A 291 -15.99 0.68 1.38
C LYS A 291 -16.96 -0.18 2.20
N GLU A 292 -18.13 -0.49 1.65
CA GLU A 292 -19.15 -1.31 2.32
C GLU A 292 -18.67 -2.77 2.42
N ILE A 293 -17.94 -3.27 1.42
CA ILE A 293 -17.23 -4.56 1.50
C ILE A 293 -16.31 -4.57 2.72
N ARG A 294 -15.46 -3.55 2.88
CA ARG A 294 -14.53 -3.44 4.01
C ARG A 294 -15.27 -3.47 5.35
N ASP A 295 -16.37 -2.75 5.45
CA ASP A 295 -17.15 -2.63 6.68
C ASP A 295 -18.18 -3.77 6.87
N LEU A 296 -18.20 -4.80 6.00
CA LEU A 296 -19.21 -5.86 5.98
C LEU A 296 -19.44 -6.53 7.34
N PHE A 297 -18.38 -6.94 8.05
CA PHE A 297 -18.54 -7.56 9.36
C PHE A 297 -19.15 -6.60 10.39
N LEU A 298 -18.76 -5.33 10.33
CA LEU A 298 -19.33 -4.29 11.17
C LEU A 298 -20.81 -4.07 10.85
N ASP A 299 -21.16 -4.00 9.56
CA ASP A 299 -22.52 -3.84 9.09
C ASP A 299 -23.43 -5.03 9.45
N ILE A 300 -22.95 -6.27 9.32
CA ILE A 300 -23.68 -7.45 9.78
C ILE A 300 -23.91 -7.36 11.29
N VAL A 301 -22.89 -6.95 12.05
CA VAL A 301 -23.02 -6.81 13.50
C VAL A 301 -24.01 -5.69 13.88
N GLU A 302 -23.90 -4.51 13.27
CA GLU A 302 -24.71 -3.33 13.60
C GLU A 302 -26.13 -3.40 13.06
N LYS A 303 -26.29 -3.78 11.79
CA LYS A 303 -27.57 -3.67 11.09
C LYS A 303 -28.39 -4.95 11.17
N ILE A 304 -27.76 -6.12 11.26
CA ILE A 304 -28.49 -7.39 11.34
C ILE A 304 -28.53 -7.89 12.78
N ILE A 305 -27.37 -8.06 13.39
CA ILE A 305 -27.23 -8.75 14.67
C ILE A 305 -27.76 -7.91 15.84
N GLU A 306 -27.54 -6.59 15.88
CA GLU A 306 -28.12 -5.72 16.93
C GLU A 306 -29.66 -5.76 16.91
N CYS A 307 -30.30 -5.93 15.75
CA CYS A 307 -31.76 -6.11 15.66
C CYS A 307 -32.24 -7.37 16.38
N PHE A 308 -31.45 -8.46 16.35
CA PHE A 308 -31.74 -9.70 17.07
C PHE A 308 -31.29 -9.69 18.54
N LYS A 309 -30.53 -8.69 18.98
CA LYS A 309 -30.11 -8.53 20.39
C LYS A 309 -31.31 -8.36 21.33
N LYS A 310 -32.42 -7.79 20.84
CA LYS A 310 -33.71 -7.75 21.55
C LYS A 310 -34.27 -9.15 21.87
N GLN A 311 -33.86 -10.19 21.14
CA GLN A 311 -34.35 -11.57 21.26
C GLN A 311 -33.43 -12.51 22.08
N LYS A 312 -32.39 -11.99 22.75
CA LYS A 312 -31.49 -12.75 23.68
C LYS A 312 -30.88 -14.05 23.12
N LYS A 313 -30.50 -14.09 21.83
CA LYS A 313 -29.74 -15.24 21.28
C LYS A 313 -28.23 -14.98 21.34
N LYS A 314 -27.42 -16.04 21.52
CA LYS A 314 -25.95 -15.96 21.51
C LYS A 314 -25.48 -15.53 20.11
N MET A 315 -24.70 -14.45 20.07
CA MET A 315 -24.25 -13.75 18.87
C MET A 315 -23.48 -14.60 17.86
N SER A 316 -22.63 -15.51 18.35
CA SER A 316 -21.80 -16.41 17.54
C SER A 316 -22.61 -17.42 16.75
N ILE A 317 -23.83 -17.75 17.18
CA ILE A 317 -24.70 -18.72 16.48
C ILE A 317 -25.21 -18.13 15.15
N PHE A 318 -25.41 -16.82 15.08
CA PHE A 318 -25.94 -16.17 13.87
C PHE A 318 -24.88 -16.03 12.78
N LEU A 319 -23.65 -15.63 13.13
CA LEU A 319 -22.52 -15.53 12.21
C LEU A 319 -22.09 -16.90 11.65
N ARG A 320 -22.30 -17.97 12.43
CA ARG A 320 -22.02 -19.35 12.01
C ARG A 320 -23.15 -20.00 11.22
N ASN A 321 -24.21 -19.27 10.89
CA ASN A 321 -25.28 -19.81 10.06
C ASN A 321 -24.87 -19.75 8.57
N PRO A 322 -24.65 -20.90 7.89
CA PRO A 322 -24.21 -20.92 6.49
C PRO A 322 -25.25 -20.28 5.55
N ASN A 323 -26.52 -20.26 5.95
CA ASN A 323 -27.59 -19.68 5.13
C ASN A 323 -27.53 -18.15 5.03
N LEU A 324 -26.77 -17.47 5.90
CA LEU A 324 -26.69 -16.00 5.89
C LEU A 324 -25.96 -15.46 4.66
N PHE A 325 -24.91 -16.12 4.20
CA PHE A 325 -24.13 -15.68 3.03
C PHE A 325 -24.65 -16.33 1.74
N LYS A 326 -25.15 -17.56 1.85
CA LYS A 326 -25.77 -18.30 0.75
C LYS A 326 -27.02 -17.61 0.19
N CYS A 327 -27.83 -16.98 1.04
CA CYS A 327 -29.06 -16.33 0.59
C CYS A 327 -28.82 -15.20 -0.41
N PHE A 328 -27.72 -14.44 -0.28
CA PHE A 328 -27.40 -13.35 -1.22
C PHE A 328 -27.09 -13.85 -2.63
N ARG A 329 -26.34 -14.95 -2.77
CA ARG A 329 -26.05 -15.59 -4.06
C ARG A 329 -27.31 -16.14 -4.71
N GLN A 330 -28.14 -16.83 -3.92
CA GLN A 330 -29.39 -17.41 -4.41
C GLN A 330 -30.44 -16.36 -4.83
N THR A 331 -30.40 -15.15 -4.27
CA THR A 331 -31.27 -14.06 -4.70
C THR A 331 -30.82 -13.41 -6.02
N ALA A 332 -29.52 -13.44 -6.34
CA ALA A 332 -28.98 -12.89 -7.59
C ALA A 332 -29.24 -13.82 -8.79
N ASP A 333 -29.17 -15.15 -8.58
CA ASP A 333 -29.56 -16.15 -9.60
C ASP A 333 -31.06 -16.06 -10.02
N MET A 334 -31.88 -15.29 -9.30
CA MET A 334 -33.28 -15.02 -9.69
C MET A 334 -33.44 -13.77 -10.56
N SER A 335 -32.54 -12.78 -10.48
CA SER A 335 -32.54 -11.58 -11.34
C SER A 335 -32.14 -11.90 -12.79
N SER A 336 -31.43 -13.00 -13.03
CA SER A 336 -31.02 -13.44 -14.36
C SER A 336 -32.17 -14.04 -15.21
N ILE A 337 -33.38 -14.19 -14.64
CA ILE A 337 -34.61 -14.52 -15.40
C ILE A 337 -35.19 -13.22 -15.98
N LYS A 338 -34.60 -12.73 -17.08
CA LYS A 338 -35.14 -11.61 -17.86
C LYS A 338 -36.46 -11.99 -18.54
N PHE A 339 -37.34 -10.97 -18.62
CA PHE A 339 -38.64 -10.88 -19.30
C PHE A 339 -39.86 -11.43 -18.57
N PHE A 340 -40.57 -10.58 -17.82
CA PHE A 340 -42.03 -10.43 -17.95
C PHE A 340 -42.45 -9.01 -17.48
N PRO A 341 -43.40 -8.34 -18.17
CA PRO A 341 -43.95 -7.06 -17.73
C PRO A 341 -44.67 -7.20 -16.38
N VAL A 342 -44.60 -6.12 -15.60
CA VAL A 342 -45.00 -5.94 -14.18
C VAL A 342 -46.47 -6.32 -13.85
N GLN A 343 -47.26 -6.79 -14.82
CA GLN A 343 -48.66 -7.17 -14.62
C GLN A 343 -48.90 -8.69 -14.45
N ASN A 344 -47.87 -9.54 -14.58
CA ASN A 344 -47.99 -10.99 -14.42
C ASN A 344 -46.90 -11.61 -13.52
N LEU A 345 -46.54 -10.97 -12.39
CA LEU A 345 -45.84 -11.69 -11.32
C LEU A 345 -46.85 -12.58 -10.58
N GLY A 346 -47.10 -13.76 -11.14
CA GLY A 346 -47.83 -14.82 -10.44
C GLY A 346 -47.13 -15.17 -9.13
N SER A 347 -47.93 -15.49 -8.12
CA SER A 347 -47.56 -15.84 -6.74
C SER A 347 -46.46 -16.89 -6.57
N GLU A 348 -45.99 -17.54 -7.63
CA GLU A 348 -44.92 -18.54 -7.60
C GLU A 348 -43.50 -17.96 -7.67
N SER A 349 -43.29 -16.79 -8.29
CA SER A 349 -41.95 -16.19 -8.43
C SER A 349 -41.44 -15.56 -7.13
N LEU A 350 -42.32 -15.05 -6.28
CA LEU A 350 -41.98 -14.48 -4.96
C LEU A 350 -41.76 -15.55 -3.87
N ILE A 351 -42.13 -16.81 -4.10
CA ILE A 351 -42.03 -17.91 -3.12
C ILE A 351 -40.57 -18.36 -2.88
N LYS A 352 -39.62 -18.02 -3.77
CA LYS A 352 -38.23 -18.49 -3.68
C LYS A 352 -37.26 -17.58 -2.93
N VAL A 353 -37.68 -16.39 -2.48
CA VAL A 353 -36.86 -15.48 -1.66
C VAL A 353 -36.83 -15.96 -0.20
N ARG A 354 -36.04 -17.01 0.10
CA ARG A 354 -35.95 -17.60 1.45
C ARG A 354 -34.87 -16.94 2.32
N PHE A 355 -35.17 -15.79 2.92
CA PHE A 355 -34.28 -15.16 3.91
C PHE A 355 -34.31 -15.84 5.30
N PHE A 356 -35.33 -16.65 5.62
CA PHE A 356 -35.52 -17.22 6.96
C PHE A 356 -35.77 -18.74 6.93
N SER A 357 -34.71 -19.52 6.71
CA SER A 357 -34.70 -20.96 7.02
C SER A 357 -33.72 -21.20 8.17
N VAL A 358 -34.26 -21.30 9.40
CA VAL A 358 -33.49 -21.63 10.61
C VAL A 358 -33.38 -23.15 10.73
N GLY A 359 -32.16 -23.66 10.58
CA GLY A 359 -31.80 -25.04 10.88
C GLY A 359 -31.98 -25.38 12.36
N ARG A 360 -32.53 -26.57 12.61
CA ARG A 360 -32.86 -27.16 13.91
C ARG A 360 -31.58 -27.66 14.61
N ARG A 361 -31.26 -27.19 15.82
CA ARG A 361 -30.69 -28.00 16.94
C ARG A 361 -30.56 -27.20 18.24
N GLY A 362 -30.86 -27.88 19.34
CA GLY A 362 -31.20 -27.32 20.65
C GLY A 362 -30.05 -26.88 21.56
N GLY A 363 -30.44 -26.42 22.75
CA GLY A 363 -29.55 -26.09 23.86
C GLY A 363 -30.15 -25.02 24.77
N ARG A 364 -30.93 -25.44 25.77
CA ARG A 364 -31.42 -24.62 26.89
C ARG A 364 -30.23 -24.16 27.75
N THR A 365 -30.24 -22.91 28.23
CA THR A 365 -29.87 -22.57 29.61
C THR A 365 -30.32 -21.15 29.96
N ALA A 366 -30.62 -20.97 31.24
CA ALA A 366 -31.46 -19.95 31.84
C ALA A 366 -30.68 -18.72 32.35
N GLY A 367 -31.44 -17.62 32.49
CA GLY A 367 -31.35 -16.59 33.56
C GLY A 367 -30.02 -15.87 33.83
N SER A 368 -29.97 -14.56 33.59
CA SER A 368 -30.21 -13.58 34.67
C SER A 368 -30.28 -12.16 34.09
N ARG A 369 -31.11 -11.30 34.71
CA ARG A 369 -31.35 -9.89 34.32
C ARG A 369 -30.34 -9.01 35.05
N VAL A 370 -29.62 -8.17 34.31
CA VAL A 370 -29.08 -6.91 34.84
C VAL A 370 -29.47 -5.80 33.86
N VAL A 371 -30.31 -4.89 34.32
CA VAL A 371 -30.72 -3.70 33.59
C VAL A 371 -29.76 -2.59 33.98
N ALA A 372 -28.85 -2.21 33.07
CA ALA A 372 -28.06 -1.00 33.20
C ALA A 372 -28.45 -0.03 32.08
N ARG A 373 -29.06 1.08 32.50
CA ARG A 373 -29.56 2.20 31.70
C ARG A 373 -28.35 2.94 31.12
N VAL A 374 -28.20 2.98 29.79
CA VAL A 374 -27.12 3.74 29.13
C VAL A 374 -27.73 5.03 28.55
N MET A 375 -27.23 6.16 29.02
CA MET A 375 -27.54 7.50 28.50
C MET A 375 -26.94 7.70 27.10
N PRO A 376 -27.59 8.48 26.23
CA PRO A 376 -27.04 8.82 24.92
C PRO A 376 -25.88 9.81 25.07
N VAL A 377 -24.67 9.40 24.70
CA VAL A 377 -23.53 10.32 24.52
C VAL A 377 -23.62 10.90 23.11
N THR A 378 -23.77 12.22 23.05
CA THR A 378 -23.77 13.05 21.86
C THR A 378 -22.42 12.95 21.12
N LYS A 379 -22.49 12.81 19.80
CA LYS A 379 -21.34 12.71 18.89
C LYS A 379 -20.76 14.12 18.67
N GLU A 380 -19.65 14.44 19.33
CA GLU A 380 -18.91 15.69 19.07
C GLU A 380 -18.41 15.73 17.62
N ARG A 381 -18.71 16.84 16.92
CA ARG A 381 -18.08 17.17 15.63
C ARG A 381 -16.62 17.51 15.90
N ARG A 382 -15.71 16.65 15.46
CA ARG A 382 -14.27 16.94 15.48
C ARG A 382 -13.95 18.17 14.65
N SER A 383 -13.14 19.06 15.21
CA SER A 383 -12.70 20.29 14.58
C SER A 383 -11.79 20.00 13.37
N LEU A 384 -11.85 20.81 12.32
CA LEU A 384 -10.98 20.69 11.13
C LEU A 384 -9.49 20.60 11.51
N LYS A 385 -9.08 21.30 12.57
CA LYS A 385 -7.71 21.24 13.11
C LYS A 385 -7.31 19.83 13.55
N GLU A 386 -8.26 19.08 14.11
CA GLU A 386 -8.07 17.71 14.58
C GLU A 386 -8.04 16.69 13.43
N ILE A 387 -8.68 16.99 12.30
CA ILE A 387 -8.62 16.18 11.07
C ILE A 387 -7.29 16.42 10.33
N LEU A 388 -6.83 17.67 10.29
CA LEU A 388 -5.60 18.09 9.60
C LEU A 388 -4.30 17.63 10.31
N MET A 389 -4.35 17.46 11.64
CA MET A 389 -3.19 17.01 12.45
C MET A 389 -3.11 15.49 12.65
N GLN A 390 -4.04 14.70 12.10
CA GLN A 390 -3.98 13.24 12.20
C GLN A 390 -2.79 12.65 11.42
N PRO A 391 -2.26 11.49 11.84
CA PRO A 391 -1.17 10.82 11.15
C PRO A 391 -1.58 10.42 9.71
N THR A 392 -0.71 10.71 8.74
CA THR A 392 -1.01 10.55 7.32
C THR A 392 -1.23 9.10 6.88
N SER A 393 -2.17 8.88 5.96
CA SER A 393 -2.49 7.58 5.35
C SER A 393 -1.64 7.25 4.11
N GLY A 394 -0.74 8.16 3.70
CA GLY A 394 0.07 8.03 2.48
C GLY A 394 -0.64 8.43 1.19
N ALA A 395 -1.94 8.76 1.25
CA ALA A 395 -2.73 9.19 0.09
C ALA A 395 -2.13 10.40 -0.67
N PRO A 396 -1.59 11.45 -0.01
CA PRO A 396 -1.02 12.59 -0.73
C PRO A 396 0.17 12.21 -1.62
N PHE A 397 0.99 11.24 -1.21
CA PHE A 397 2.14 10.76 -2.00
C PHE A 397 1.70 9.91 -3.20
N ALA A 398 0.65 9.10 -3.04
CA ALA A 398 0.08 8.31 -4.13
C ALA A 398 -0.54 9.23 -5.21
N ILE A 399 -1.29 10.24 -4.80
CA ILE A 399 -1.84 11.27 -5.71
C ILE A 399 -0.70 11.98 -6.44
N GLY A 400 0.33 12.44 -5.73
CA GLY A 400 1.49 13.09 -6.33
C GLY A 400 2.23 12.22 -7.35
N SER A 401 2.45 10.94 -7.02
CA SER A 401 3.08 9.97 -7.94
C SER A 401 2.23 9.73 -9.19
N SER A 402 0.91 9.57 -9.03
CA SER A 402 0.00 9.41 -10.18
C SER A 402 -0.03 10.64 -11.09
N ALA A 403 0.04 11.85 -10.51
CA ALA A 403 0.08 13.09 -11.28
C ALA A 403 1.36 13.17 -12.13
N VAL A 404 2.51 12.79 -11.56
CA VAL A 404 3.78 12.74 -12.32
C VAL A 404 3.75 11.66 -13.42
N ALA A 405 3.17 10.50 -13.15
CA ALA A 405 3.01 9.46 -14.16
C ALA A 405 2.12 9.93 -15.33
N GLY A 406 0.98 10.57 -15.03
CA GLY A 406 0.09 11.16 -16.03
C GLY A 406 0.77 12.27 -16.85
N ALA A 407 1.51 13.17 -16.19
CA ALA A 407 2.26 14.22 -16.89
C ALA A 407 3.40 13.67 -17.76
N SER A 408 4.03 12.58 -17.36
CA SER A 408 5.08 11.93 -18.15
C SER A 408 4.50 11.31 -19.43
N LEU A 409 3.36 10.64 -19.34
CA LEU A 409 2.62 10.15 -20.51
C LEU A 409 2.21 11.29 -21.44
N PHE A 410 1.71 12.39 -20.88
CA PHE A 410 1.38 13.58 -21.65
C PHE A 410 2.62 14.19 -22.34
N GLY A 411 3.76 14.27 -21.65
CA GLY A 411 5.02 14.75 -22.20
C GLY A 411 5.53 13.90 -23.37
N ILE A 412 5.47 12.57 -23.24
CA ILE A 412 5.83 11.65 -24.33
C ILE A 412 4.88 11.84 -25.53
N GLY A 413 3.57 11.92 -25.28
CA GLY A 413 2.59 12.20 -26.33
C GLY A 413 2.85 13.53 -27.03
N ALA A 414 3.18 14.59 -26.28
CA ALA A 414 3.53 15.89 -26.82
C ALA A 414 4.83 15.85 -27.64
N LEU A 415 5.85 15.11 -27.19
CA LEU A 415 7.09 14.91 -27.96
C LEU A 415 6.83 14.19 -29.27
N CYS A 416 6.03 13.12 -29.26
CA CYS A 416 5.64 12.44 -30.50
C CYS A 416 4.85 13.36 -31.43
N TYR A 417 3.89 14.12 -30.89
CA TYR A 417 3.04 15.01 -31.68
C TYR A 417 3.81 16.16 -32.34
N TYR A 418 4.61 16.91 -31.56
CA TYR A 418 5.40 18.03 -32.10
C TYR A 418 6.66 17.57 -32.82
N GLY A 419 7.30 16.51 -32.35
CA GLY A 419 8.53 15.98 -32.96
C GLY A 419 8.33 15.31 -34.31
N LEU A 420 7.15 14.70 -34.55
CA LEU A 420 6.78 14.15 -35.86
C LEU A 420 6.12 15.18 -36.79
N GLY A 421 6.06 16.46 -36.40
CA GLY A 421 5.51 17.53 -37.24
C GLY A 421 4.00 17.42 -37.46
N MET A 422 3.24 16.77 -36.57
CA MET A 422 1.78 16.61 -36.70
C MET A 422 1.00 17.91 -36.39
N SER A 423 1.69 19.01 -36.08
CA SER A 423 1.07 20.32 -35.84
C SER A 423 0.93 21.12 -37.13
N ASN A 424 -0.25 21.71 -37.36
CA ASN A 424 -0.57 22.52 -38.56
C ASN A 424 0.20 23.86 -38.66
N THR A 425 1.11 24.15 -37.74
CA THR A 425 1.91 25.38 -37.67
C THR A 425 3.37 25.01 -37.57
N ALA A 426 4.23 25.66 -38.38
CA ALA A 426 5.66 25.38 -38.41
C ALA A 426 6.30 25.53 -37.02
N GLY A 427 6.99 24.48 -36.59
CA GLY A 427 7.65 24.42 -35.29
C GLY A 427 8.90 25.30 -35.21
N THR A 428 9.46 25.49 -34.01
CA THR A 428 10.73 26.23 -33.85
C THR A 428 11.88 25.55 -34.59
N PHE A 429 11.88 24.23 -34.64
CA PHE A 429 12.84 23.42 -35.38
C PHE A 429 12.86 23.72 -36.88
N GLU A 430 11.69 23.80 -37.52
CA GLU A 430 11.58 24.07 -38.96
C GLU A 430 12.04 25.50 -39.29
N ASN A 431 11.73 26.45 -38.41
CA ASN A 431 12.18 27.84 -38.53
C ASN A 431 13.69 28.02 -38.23
N ALA A 432 14.31 27.09 -37.51
CA ALA A 432 15.72 27.18 -37.12
C ALA A 432 16.69 27.06 -38.31
N TYR A 433 16.28 26.41 -39.41
CA TYR A 433 17.05 26.38 -40.65
C TYR A 433 17.19 27.79 -41.25
N ALA A 434 16.15 28.62 -41.12
CA ALA A 434 16.12 30.00 -41.60
C ALA A 434 16.79 31.00 -40.63
N TRP A 435 17.27 30.57 -39.47
CA TRP A 435 17.87 31.49 -38.50
C TRP A 435 19.20 32.09 -38.98
N PRO A 436 19.42 33.40 -38.76
CA PRO A 436 20.73 34.01 -38.90
C PRO A 436 21.77 33.37 -37.98
N LYS A 437 23.05 33.37 -38.38
CA LYS A 437 24.15 32.76 -37.60
C LYS A 437 24.21 33.26 -36.16
N TYR A 438 23.98 34.56 -35.94
CA TYR A 438 24.04 35.16 -34.60
C TYR A 438 22.97 34.63 -33.63
N VAL A 439 21.78 34.22 -34.12
CA VAL A 439 20.73 33.66 -33.25
C VAL A 439 21.17 32.28 -32.75
N ARG A 440 21.72 31.46 -33.65
CA ARG A 440 22.26 30.13 -33.32
C ARG A 440 23.42 30.24 -32.33
N ASP A 441 24.34 31.18 -32.54
CA ASP A 441 25.46 31.40 -31.63
C ASP A 441 24.99 31.83 -30.23
N ARG A 442 23.99 32.72 -30.13
CA ARG A 442 23.42 33.15 -28.83
C ARG A 442 22.77 32.00 -28.06
N VAL A 443 21.99 31.15 -28.75
CA VAL A 443 21.37 29.97 -28.13
C VAL A 443 22.44 28.98 -27.69
N ARG A 444 23.42 28.69 -28.55
CA ARG A 444 24.55 27.81 -28.24
C ARG A 444 25.31 28.32 -27.01
N ASP A 445 25.68 29.59 -26.98
CA ASP A 445 26.45 30.18 -25.88
C ASP A 445 25.67 30.13 -24.57
N THR A 446 24.35 30.37 -24.61
CA THR A 446 23.46 30.22 -23.44
C THR A 446 23.47 28.80 -22.88
N TYR A 447 23.36 27.78 -23.75
CA TYR A 447 23.42 26.37 -23.35
C TYR A 447 24.83 25.94 -22.91
N LEU A 448 25.89 26.53 -23.45
CA LEU A 448 27.27 26.32 -22.99
C LEU A 448 27.47 26.86 -21.57
N TYR A 449 26.97 28.07 -21.26
CA TYR A 449 26.97 28.58 -19.89
C TYR A 449 26.12 27.68 -18.98
N PHE A 450 24.92 27.30 -19.38
CA PHE A 450 24.09 26.36 -18.62
C PHE A 450 24.85 25.05 -18.28
N GLY A 451 25.42 24.38 -19.28
CA GLY A 451 26.15 23.11 -19.09
C GLY A 451 27.42 23.27 -18.25
N SER A 452 28.18 24.35 -18.49
CA SER A 452 29.36 24.69 -17.69
C SER A 452 28.99 24.97 -16.23
N GLY A 453 27.84 25.61 -16.00
CA GLY A 453 27.30 25.89 -14.68
C GLY A 453 26.99 24.62 -13.90
N LEU A 454 26.35 23.63 -14.53
CA LEU A 454 26.14 22.32 -13.94
C LEU A 454 27.47 21.63 -13.57
N GLY A 455 28.50 21.76 -14.40
CA GLY A 455 29.85 21.26 -14.11
C GLY A 455 30.47 21.91 -12.88
N ILE A 456 30.39 23.24 -12.78
CA ILE A 456 30.88 24.01 -11.60
C ILE A 456 30.10 23.61 -10.35
N THR A 457 28.78 23.47 -10.44
CA THR A 457 27.91 23.07 -9.33
C THR A 457 28.27 21.67 -8.84
N ALA A 458 28.51 20.72 -9.74
CA ALA A 458 28.95 19.37 -9.37
C ALA A 458 30.33 19.36 -8.69
N ALA A 459 31.29 20.10 -9.25
CA ALA A 459 32.63 20.24 -8.65
C ALA A 459 32.56 20.89 -7.26
N SER A 460 31.76 21.94 -7.11
CA SER A 460 31.53 22.63 -5.83
C SER A 460 30.85 21.73 -4.81
N ALA A 461 29.83 20.96 -5.21
CA ALA A 461 29.15 20.01 -4.32
C ALA A 461 30.13 18.95 -3.78
N VAL A 462 31.02 18.42 -4.63
CA VAL A 462 32.08 17.48 -4.22
C VAL A 462 33.09 18.15 -3.27
N ALA A 463 33.50 19.38 -3.56
CA ALA A 463 34.42 20.13 -2.71
C ALA A 463 33.81 20.44 -1.33
N ALA A 464 32.56 20.89 -1.29
CA ALA A 464 31.80 21.16 -0.08
C ALA A 464 31.55 19.88 0.73
N PHE A 465 31.22 18.76 0.07
CA PHE A 465 31.04 17.46 0.72
C PHE A 465 32.30 16.96 1.41
N ARG A 466 33.48 17.25 0.85
CA ARG A 466 34.78 16.90 1.44
C ARG A 466 35.24 17.86 2.54
N SER A 467 34.60 19.01 2.70
CA SER A 467 34.96 20.02 3.71
C SER A 467 34.03 19.94 4.92
N PRO A 468 34.54 19.54 6.11
CA PRO A 468 33.73 19.44 7.33
C PRO A 468 33.12 20.79 7.75
N VAL A 469 33.81 21.91 7.50
CA VAL A 469 33.33 23.25 7.85
C VAL A 469 32.12 23.64 7.02
N VAL A 470 32.18 23.44 5.71
CA VAL A 470 31.08 23.77 4.80
C VAL A 470 29.92 22.82 5.03
N MET A 471 30.18 21.52 5.18
CA MET A 471 29.14 20.54 5.47
C MET A 471 28.41 20.84 6.78
N ASN A 472 29.14 21.17 7.86
CA ASN A 472 28.53 21.58 9.14
C ASN A 472 27.72 22.87 9.03
N LEU A 473 28.10 23.81 8.16
CA LEU A 473 27.34 25.04 7.96
C LEU A 473 26.03 24.78 7.22
N VAL A 474 26.06 23.99 6.14
CA VAL A 474 24.90 23.75 5.27
C VAL A 474 23.93 22.73 5.90
N THR A 475 24.41 21.78 6.71
CA THR A 475 23.55 20.78 7.38
C THR A 475 22.95 21.25 8.69
N LYS A 476 23.36 22.41 9.21
CA LYS A 476 22.76 22.98 10.42
C LYS A 476 21.29 23.30 10.17
N THR A 477 20.41 22.49 10.75
CA THR A 477 18.93 22.65 10.69
C THR A 477 18.40 23.81 11.54
N SER A 478 19.24 24.80 11.85
CA SER A 478 18.80 26.02 12.54
C SER A 478 18.06 26.94 11.56
N PHE A 479 17.02 27.63 12.04
CA PHE A 479 16.30 28.63 11.26
C PHE A 479 17.25 29.66 10.62
N THR A 480 18.28 30.08 11.36
CA THR A 480 19.34 30.96 10.86
C THR A 480 20.14 30.35 9.72
N GLY A 481 20.44 29.04 9.78
CA GLY A 481 21.17 28.33 8.73
C GLY A 481 20.35 28.22 7.43
N ILE A 482 19.05 27.99 7.55
CA ILE A 482 18.14 27.93 6.40
C ILE A 482 17.98 29.32 5.78
N LEU A 483 17.80 30.37 6.59
CA LEU A 483 17.64 31.73 6.08
C LEU A 483 18.94 32.24 5.43
N LEU A 484 20.10 31.89 5.99
CA LEU A 484 21.41 32.21 5.45
C LEU A 484 21.67 31.53 4.09
N THR A 485 21.34 30.24 3.95
CA THR A 485 21.52 29.52 2.67
C THR A 485 20.58 30.02 1.58
N ILE A 486 19.31 30.31 1.91
CA ILE A 486 18.36 30.95 0.98
C ILE A 486 18.85 32.34 0.57
N GLY A 487 19.25 33.16 1.54
CA GLY A 487 19.79 34.50 1.31
C GLY A 487 21.04 34.48 0.43
N ALA A 488 21.95 33.53 0.66
CA ALA A 488 23.15 33.36 -0.16
C ALA A 488 22.83 32.96 -1.61
N MET A 489 21.90 32.03 -1.83
CA MET A 489 21.48 31.63 -3.19
C MET A 489 20.81 32.78 -3.95
N ILE A 490 19.88 33.51 -3.31
CA ILE A 490 19.19 34.64 -3.93
C ILE A 490 20.17 35.79 -4.17
N GLY A 491 20.98 36.14 -3.16
CA GLY A 491 21.94 37.25 -3.24
C GLY A 491 23.00 37.04 -4.33
N THR A 492 23.56 35.84 -4.43
CA THR A 492 24.51 35.52 -5.51
C THR A 492 23.85 35.51 -6.88
N SER A 493 22.57 35.12 -6.98
CA SER A 493 21.82 35.20 -8.24
C SER A 493 21.57 36.65 -8.68
N ILE A 494 21.13 37.50 -7.76
CA ILE A 494 20.91 38.94 -8.02
C ILE A 494 22.22 39.61 -8.42
N LEU A 495 23.33 39.28 -7.74
CA LEU A 495 24.66 39.79 -8.08
C LEU A 495 25.10 39.36 -9.48
N ALA A 496 24.93 38.08 -9.84
CA ALA A 496 25.24 37.60 -11.17
C ALA A 496 24.38 38.31 -12.23
N GLN A 497 23.11 38.62 -11.92
CA GLN A 497 22.19 39.25 -12.85
C GLN A 497 22.40 40.76 -13.03
N SER A 498 22.86 41.46 -11.99
CA SER A 498 23.04 42.91 -12.00
C SER A 498 24.27 43.38 -12.78
N ILE A 499 25.29 42.53 -12.92
CA ILE A 499 26.52 42.87 -13.66
C ILE A 499 26.23 42.81 -15.17
N PRO A 500 26.57 43.84 -15.97
CA PRO A 500 26.39 43.81 -17.41
C PRO A 500 27.37 42.83 -18.08
N TYR A 501 26.90 42.13 -19.11
CA TYR A 501 27.72 41.18 -19.86
C TYR A 501 28.78 41.89 -20.72
N LYS A 502 30.01 41.37 -20.66
CA LYS A 502 31.14 41.74 -21.53
C LYS A 502 31.77 40.47 -22.08
N GLU A 503 32.24 40.51 -23.33
CA GLU A 503 32.96 39.40 -23.95
C GLU A 503 34.28 39.12 -23.24
N GLY A 504 34.64 37.84 -23.15
CA GLY A 504 35.81 37.37 -22.41
C GLY A 504 35.51 37.00 -20.95
N PHE A 505 36.54 36.56 -20.23
CA PHE A 505 36.43 36.22 -18.81
C PHE A 505 36.48 37.50 -17.96
N GLY A 506 35.45 37.75 -17.17
CA GLY A 506 35.37 38.95 -16.34
C GLY A 506 34.48 38.79 -15.10
N ALA A 507 34.10 39.93 -14.52
CA ALA A 507 33.33 39.99 -13.27
C ALA A 507 31.99 39.25 -13.36
N LYS A 508 31.35 39.24 -14.54
CA LYS A 508 30.09 38.53 -14.79
C LYS A 508 30.25 37.02 -14.65
N GLN A 509 31.27 36.45 -15.28
CA GLN A 509 31.57 35.01 -15.26
C GLN A 509 32.01 34.58 -13.86
N LEU A 510 32.75 35.41 -13.13
CA LEU A 510 33.09 35.16 -11.73
C LEU A 510 31.85 35.17 -10.81
N ALA A 511 30.97 36.15 -10.95
CA ALA A 511 29.73 36.21 -10.17
C ALA A 511 28.78 35.05 -10.48
N TRP A 512 28.71 34.64 -11.75
CA TRP A 512 27.98 33.46 -12.19
C TRP A 512 28.59 32.16 -11.65
N ALA A 513 29.91 31.99 -11.73
CA ALA A 513 30.59 30.82 -11.16
C ALA A 513 30.45 30.76 -9.64
N LEU A 514 30.48 31.91 -8.96
CA LEU A 514 30.18 32.03 -7.53
C LEU A 514 28.75 31.55 -7.22
N HIS A 515 27.77 31.97 -8.02
CA HIS A 515 26.38 31.52 -7.86
C HIS A 515 26.25 30.00 -8.04
N CYS A 516 26.83 29.42 -9.10
CA CYS A 516 26.87 27.97 -9.30
C CYS A 516 27.58 27.26 -8.14
N GLY A 517 28.68 27.83 -7.66
CA GLY A 517 29.43 27.33 -6.51
C GLY A 517 28.59 27.28 -5.23
N VAL A 518 27.89 28.37 -4.90
CA VAL A 518 27.01 28.44 -3.72
C VAL A 518 25.86 27.45 -3.82
N VAL A 519 25.22 27.33 -4.99
CA VAL A 519 24.16 26.33 -5.21
C VAL A 519 24.70 24.91 -5.02
N GLY A 520 25.91 24.62 -5.53
CA GLY A 520 26.56 23.32 -5.34
C GLY A 520 26.84 23.01 -3.86
N ALA A 521 27.32 24.01 -3.10
CA ALA A 521 27.55 23.87 -1.67
C ALA A 521 26.26 23.60 -0.89
N VAL A 522 25.16 24.27 -1.22
CA VAL A 522 23.84 24.06 -0.59
C VAL A 522 23.29 22.65 -0.86
N ILE A 523 23.57 22.09 -2.03
CA ILE A 523 23.08 20.76 -2.45
C ILE A 523 24.01 19.63 -1.96
N ALA A 524 25.24 19.94 -1.53
CA ALA A 524 26.23 18.97 -1.08
C ALA A 524 25.75 17.92 -0.05
N PRO A 525 24.84 18.22 0.90
CA PRO A 525 24.29 17.20 1.80
C PRO A 525 23.56 16.06 1.08
N LEU A 526 23.02 16.27 -0.13
CA LEU A 526 22.38 15.20 -0.90
C LEU A 526 23.38 14.11 -1.32
N CYS A 527 24.68 14.42 -1.40
CA CYS A 527 25.71 13.44 -1.70
C CYS A 527 25.82 12.34 -0.62
N ILE A 528 25.31 12.57 0.59
CA ILE A 528 25.21 11.55 1.66
C ILE A 528 24.30 10.37 1.24
N LEU A 529 23.34 10.60 0.34
CA LEU A 529 22.38 9.59 -0.13
C LEU A 529 23.02 8.51 -1.03
N GLY A 530 24.29 8.68 -1.41
CA GLY A 530 25.10 7.67 -2.10
C GLY A 530 25.22 7.87 -3.61
N GLY A 531 26.41 7.55 -4.14
CA GLY A 531 26.78 7.76 -5.56
C GLY A 531 25.85 7.11 -6.59
N PRO A 532 25.46 5.82 -6.47
CA PRO A 532 24.57 5.18 -7.43
C PRO A 532 23.19 5.83 -7.53
N LEU A 533 22.66 6.37 -6.42
CA LEU A 533 21.38 7.06 -6.40
C LEU A 533 21.50 8.42 -7.10
N MET A 534 22.56 9.18 -6.79
CA MET A 534 22.86 10.46 -7.44
C MET A 534 23.01 10.31 -8.95
N MET A 535 23.75 9.29 -9.42
CA MET A 535 23.95 9.06 -10.86
C MET A 535 22.64 8.74 -11.58
N ARG A 536 21.77 7.92 -10.99
CA ARG A 536 20.44 7.63 -11.57
C ARG A 536 19.59 8.89 -11.63
N ALA A 537 19.57 9.67 -10.55
CA ALA A 537 18.84 10.93 -10.52
C ALA A 537 19.36 11.89 -11.59
N ALA A 538 20.67 12.01 -11.76
CA ALA A 538 21.29 12.87 -12.76
C ALA A 538 20.92 12.45 -14.20
N VAL A 539 20.97 11.14 -14.51
CA VAL A 539 20.57 10.61 -15.82
C VAL A 539 19.07 10.86 -16.08
N TYR A 540 18.21 10.66 -15.08
CA TYR A 540 16.78 10.93 -15.22
C TYR A 540 16.50 12.42 -15.41
N THR A 541 17.17 13.30 -14.65
CA THR A 541 17.06 14.75 -14.85
C THR A 541 17.55 15.15 -16.23
N ALA A 542 18.65 14.61 -16.72
CA ALA A 542 19.15 14.87 -18.07
C ALA A 542 18.14 14.41 -19.15
N GLY A 543 17.52 13.26 -18.96
CA GLY A 543 16.46 12.76 -19.84
C GLY A 543 15.21 13.65 -19.83
N ILE A 544 14.75 14.08 -18.65
CA ILE A 544 13.62 15.01 -18.52
C ILE A 544 13.95 16.35 -19.16
N ALA A 545 15.12 16.92 -18.83
CA ALA A 545 15.52 18.22 -19.34
C ALA A 545 15.69 18.20 -20.86
N GLY A 546 16.40 17.21 -21.40
CA GLY A 546 16.58 17.04 -22.84
C GLY A 546 15.25 16.78 -23.56
N GLY A 547 14.39 15.90 -23.02
CA GLY A 547 13.10 15.58 -23.61
C GLY A 547 12.15 16.79 -23.65
N LEU A 548 12.05 17.53 -22.55
CA LEU A 548 11.23 18.74 -22.49
C LEU A 548 11.79 19.86 -23.36
N SER A 549 13.11 20.10 -23.35
CA SER A 549 13.72 21.08 -24.24
C SER A 549 13.52 20.72 -25.72
N ALA A 550 13.51 19.43 -26.08
CA ALA A 550 13.15 18.97 -27.42
C ALA A 550 11.68 19.26 -27.77
N ILE A 551 10.74 19.02 -26.85
CA ILE A 551 9.33 19.41 -27.04
C ILE A 551 9.21 20.90 -27.29
N ALA A 552 9.85 21.73 -26.45
CA ALA A 552 9.79 23.18 -26.57
C ALA A 552 10.39 23.69 -27.89
N TYR A 553 11.45 23.03 -28.37
CA TYR A 553 12.12 23.35 -29.63
C TYR A 553 11.35 22.87 -30.88
N CYS A 554 10.55 21.81 -30.77
CA CYS A 554 9.68 21.39 -31.87
C CYS A 554 8.32 22.11 -31.86
N ALA A 555 7.91 22.67 -30.72
CA ALA A 555 6.62 23.35 -30.59
C ALA A 555 6.59 24.75 -31.25
N PRO A 556 5.40 25.28 -31.57
CA PRO A 556 5.26 26.66 -32.06
C PRO A 556 5.72 27.70 -31.04
N ASN A 557 6.37 28.77 -31.51
CA ASN A 557 7.16 29.74 -30.74
C ASN A 557 6.44 30.44 -29.57
N ASP A 558 5.11 30.58 -29.62
CA ASP A 558 4.35 31.32 -28.59
C ASP A 558 3.52 30.42 -27.66
N LYS A 559 3.49 29.09 -27.90
CA LYS A 559 2.53 28.21 -27.23
C LYS A 559 2.83 28.01 -25.74
N PHE A 560 4.09 27.85 -25.37
CA PHE A 560 4.49 27.78 -23.96
C PHE A 560 4.78 29.16 -23.37
N LEU A 561 4.98 30.22 -24.15
CA LEU A 561 5.15 31.58 -23.59
C LEU A 561 3.88 32.12 -22.92
N ASN A 562 2.70 31.70 -23.39
CA ASN A 562 1.42 32.15 -22.84
C ASN A 562 1.11 31.60 -21.44
N ILE A 563 1.82 30.57 -20.97
CA ILE A 563 1.59 29.97 -19.64
C ILE A 563 2.40 30.63 -18.51
N GLY A 564 3.16 31.70 -18.80
CA GLY A 564 4.01 32.38 -17.82
C GLY A 564 3.26 32.90 -16.58
N GLY A 565 2.06 33.46 -16.75
CA GLY A 565 1.22 33.94 -15.64
C GLY A 565 0.79 32.81 -14.69
N PRO A 566 0.12 31.75 -15.18
CA PRO A 566 -0.22 30.57 -14.39
C PRO A 566 0.99 29.90 -13.72
N LEU A 567 2.13 29.82 -14.41
CA LEU A 567 3.38 29.29 -13.86
C LEU A 567 3.86 30.08 -12.63
N ALA A 568 3.80 31.41 -12.69
CA ALA A 568 4.18 32.28 -11.56
C ALA A 568 3.26 32.06 -10.33
N ILE A 569 1.95 31.88 -10.55
CA ILE A 569 1.00 31.55 -9.48
C ILE A 569 1.33 30.17 -8.87
N GLY A 570 1.60 29.18 -9.74
CA GLY A 570 2.01 27.84 -9.31
C GLY A 570 3.30 27.87 -8.47
N LEU A 571 4.26 28.72 -8.84
CA LEU A 571 5.49 28.94 -8.06
C LEU A 571 5.21 29.49 -6.68
N GLY A 572 4.32 30.48 -6.57
CA GLY A 572 3.87 31.00 -5.27
C GLY A 572 3.27 29.90 -4.39
N PHE A 573 2.45 29.02 -4.97
CA PHE A 573 1.83 27.90 -4.25
C PHE A 573 2.85 26.85 -3.79
N VAL A 574 3.74 26.42 -4.68
CA VAL A 574 4.80 25.45 -4.34
C VAL A 574 5.78 26.03 -3.32
N PHE A 575 6.09 27.32 -3.42
CA PHE A 575 6.93 28.03 -2.45
C PHE A 575 6.26 28.07 -1.07
N ALA A 576 4.98 28.45 -1.00
CA ALA A 576 4.21 28.44 0.25
C ALA A 576 4.12 27.03 0.85
N ALA A 577 3.93 26.00 0.03
CA ALA A 577 3.93 24.61 0.49
C ALA A 577 5.30 24.15 0.98
N SER A 578 6.39 24.58 0.33
CA SER A 578 7.76 24.30 0.76
C SER A 578 8.06 24.95 2.11
N MET A 579 7.68 26.22 2.30
CA MET A 579 7.80 26.91 3.60
C MET A 579 6.93 26.25 4.67
N GLY A 580 5.67 25.94 4.35
CA GLY A 580 4.75 25.29 5.29
C GLY A 580 5.22 23.89 5.72
N SER A 581 5.89 23.15 4.83
CA SER A 581 6.47 21.84 5.14
C SER A 581 7.66 21.90 6.13
N MET A 582 8.29 23.06 6.32
CA MET A 582 9.32 23.24 7.35
C MET A 582 8.74 23.34 8.77
N PHE A 583 7.54 23.90 8.91
CA PHE A 583 6.90 24.15 10.21
C PHE A 583 5.98 23.02 10.65
N LEU A 584 5.59 22.13 9.73
CA LEU A 584 4.68 21.02 9.99
C LEU A 584 5.39 19.70 9.79
N ALA A 585 5.32 18.82 10.80
CA ALA A 585 5.94 17.51 10.72
C ALA A 585 5.38 16.72 9.51
N PRO A 586 6.25 16.10 8.67
CA PRO A 586 5.83 15.31 7.51
C PRO A 586 4.92 14.13 7.84
N THR A 587 4.81 13.77 9.12
CA THR A 587 3.97 12.70 9.67
C THR A 587 2.49 13.09 9.80
N THR A 588 2.18 14.39 9.85
CA THR A 588 0.80 14.91 9.89
C THR A 588 0.15 14.88 8.52
N ALA A 589 -1.18 14.77 8.45
CA ALA A 589 -1.91 14.76 7.19
C ALA A 589 -1.65 16.04 6.37
N LEU A 590 -1.70 17.22 7.01
CA LEU A 590 -1.38 18.51 6.41
C LEU A 590 0.11 18.59 6.01
N GLY A 591 1.04 18.22 6.91
CA GLY A 591 2.47 18.24 6.59
C GLY A 591 2.84 17.32 5.43
N SER A 592 2.25 16.13 5.36
CA SER A 592 2.44 15.18 4.26
C SER A 592 1.86 15.66 2.93
N SER A 593 0.76 16.42 2.95
CA SER A 593 0.17 16.98 1.73
C SER A 593 1.01 18.15 1.22
N LEU A 594 1.44 19.07 2.09
CA LEU A 594 2.36 20.15 1.70
C LEU A 594 3.69 19.61 1.19
N TYR A 595 4.23 18.56 1.82
CA TYR A 595 5.46 17.92 1.38
C TYR A 595 5.29 17.19 0.04
N SER A 596 4.14 16.55 -0.20
CA SER A 596 3.83 15.94 -1.51
C SER A 596 3.64 17.00 -2.61
N ILE A 597 2.94 18.09 -2.30
CA ILE A 597 2.76 19.24 -3.21
C ILE A 597 4.12 19.87 -3.51
N SER A 598 4.96 20.09 -2.50
CA SER A 598 6.28 20.65 -2.72
C SER A 598 7.09 19.72 -3.63
N LEU A 599 7.17 18.42 -3.34
CA LEU A 599 7.94 17.45 -4.13
C LEU A 599 7.39 17.19 -5.53
N TYR A 600 6.21 16.60 -5.65
CA TYR A 600 5.66 16.18 -6.95
C TYR A 600 5.06 17.35 -7.72
N GLY A 601 4.34 18.24 -7.04
CA GLY A 601 3.81 19.46 -7.65
C GLY A 601 4.93 20.40 -8.10
N GLY A 602 5.97 20.57 -7.27
CA GLY A 602 7.16 21.31 -7.67
C GLY A 602 7.91 20.68 -8.85
N LEU A 603 8.02 19.34 -8.91
CA LEU A 603 8.65 18.66 -10.05
C LEU A 603 7.92 18.97 -11.37
N LEU A 604 6.59 18.89 -11.36
CA LEU A 604 5.77 19.24 -12.52
C LEU A 604 5.89 20.71 -12.89
N LEU A 605 5.88 21.59 -11.89
CA LEU A 605 6.00 23.01 -12.09
C LEU A 605 7.32 23.40 -12.74
N PHE A 606 8.46 22.91 -12.21
CA PHE A 606 9.78 23.20 -12.79
C PHE A 606 9.98 22.52 -14.15
N SER A 607 9.34 21.38 -14.39
CA SER A 607 9.29 20.77 -15.73
C SER A 607 8.55 21.67 -16.72
N ALA A 608 7.46 22.33 -16.29
CA ALA A 608 6.73 23.28 -17.12
C ALA A 608 7.47 24.62 -17.28
N PHE A 609 8.18 25.10 -16.26
CA PHE A 609 9.09 26.24 -16.38
C PHE A 609 10.21 25.97 -17.38
N LEU A 610 10.77 24.76 -17.39
CA LEU A 610 11.80 24.39 -18.37
C LEU A 610 11.30 24.51 -19.82
N LEU A 611 10.05 24.11 -20.09
CA LEU A 611 9.40 24.30 -21.39
C LEU A 611 9.26 25.79 -21.73
N TYR A 612 8.75 26.58 -20.78
CA TYR A 612 8.57 28.02 -20.92
C TYR A 612 9.90 28.74 -21.18
N ASP A 613 10.92 28.46 -20.37
CA ASP A 613 12.21 29.13 -20.43
C ASP A 613 13.02 28.71 -21.66
N THR A 614 12.88 27.45 -22.12
CA THR A 614 13.47 27.03 -23.41
C THR A 614 12.91 27.89 -24.56
N GLN A 615 11.59 28.08 -24.63
CA GLN A 615 11.00 28.95 -25.65
C GLN A 615 11.36 30.42 -25.43
N ARG A 616 11.44 30.88 -24.19
CA ARG A 616 11.82 32.25 -23.86
C ARG A 616 13.25 32.57 -24.26
N ILE A 617 14.19 31.63 -24.10
CA ILE A 617 15.58 31.77 -24.56
C ILE A 617 15.62 31.93 -26.08
N ILE A 618 14.90 31.08 -26.82
CA ILE A 618 14.82 31.13 -28.28
C ILE A 618 14.22 32.45 -28.74
N ARG A 619 13.04 32.82 -28.21
CA ARG A 619 12.35 34.08 -28.53
C ARG A 619 13.22 35.30 -28.23
N LYS A 620 13.94 35.29 -27.11
CA LYS A 620 14.85 36.38 -26.72
C LYS A 620 16.07 36.43 -27.64
N ALA A 621 16.58 35.29 -28.10
CA ALA A 621 17.71 35.25 -29.03
C ALA A 621 17.32 35.80 -30.42
N GLU A 622 16.09 35.52 -30.87
CA GLU A 622 15.52 36.01 -32.14
C GLU A 622 15.18 37.51 -32.09
N THR A 623 14.47 37.96 -31.04
CA THR A 623 13.93 39.34 -30.96
C THR A 623 14.98 40.38 -30.58
N HIS A 624 16.10 39.97 -30.01
CA HIS A 624 17.16 40.89 -29.60
C HIS A 624 17.91 41.44 -30.83
N SER A 625 17.68 42.71 -31.15
CA SER A 625 18.29 43.37 -32.31
C SER A 625 19.83 43.29 -32.26
N PRO A 626 20.53 43.02 -33.37
CA PRO A 626 21.99 43.07 -33.43
C PRO A 626 22.59 44.45 -33.07
N TYR A 627 21.82 45.52 -33.25
CA TYR A 627 22.24 46.91 -33.04
C TYR A 627 21.78 47.51 -31.71
N SER A 628 21.22 46.70 -30.81
CA SER A 628 20.80 47.18 -29.49
C SER A 628 22.01 47.63 -28.66
N MET A 629 21.89 48.76 -27.95
CA MET A 629 22.96 49.33 -27.12
C MET A 629 23.44 48.39 -26.00
N GLN A 630 22.57 47.50 -25.52
CA GLN A 630 22.93 46.39 -24.63
C GLN A 630 23.12 45.10 -25.43
N ARG A 631 24.26 44.44 -25.27
CA ARG A 631 24.53 43.14 -25.90
C ARG A 631 23.65 42.04 -25.29
N TYR A 632 23.39 40.99 -26.06
CA TYR A 632 22.72 39.80 -25.56
C TYR A 632 23.54 39.17 -24.42
N ASP A 633 22.91 38.92 -23.29
CA ASP A 633 23.54 38.32 -22.10
C ASP A 633 23.17 36.84 -22.00
N PRO A 634 24.05 35.93 -22.49
CA PRO A 634 23.80 34.49 -22.41
C PRO A 634 23.85 33.96 -20.98
N VAL A 635 24.60 34.62 -20.08
CA VAL A 635 24.68 34.22 -18.67
C VAL A 635 23.33 34.43 -18.01
N ASN A 636 22.74 35.62 -18.13
CA ASN A 636 21.41 35.90 -17.55
C ASN A 636 20.30 35.06 -18.18
N ALA A 637 20.39 34.74 -19.47
CA ALA A 637 19.45 33.84 -20.12
C ALA A 637 19.58 32.39 -19.60
N SER A 638 20.79 31.96 -19.21
CA SER A 638 21.04 30.60 -18.72
C SER A 638 20.65 30.36 -17.26
N ILE A 639 20.55 31.41 -16.42
CA ILE A 639 20.29 31.25 -14.98
C ILE A 639 18.92 30.61 -14.70
N SER A 640 17.89 30.94 -15.47
CA SER A 640 16.54 30.44 -15.18
C SER A 640 16.39 28.95 -15.54
N ILE A 641 16.83 28.55 -16.74
CA ILE A 641 16.90 27.13 -17.15
C ILE A 641 17.83 26.31 -16.24
N TYR A 642 18.95 26.90 -15.79
CA TYR A 642 19.85 26.28 -14.81
C TYR A 642 19.13 25.98 -13.48
N MET A 643 18.39 26.95 -12.94
CA MET A 643 17.67 26.77 -11.68
C MET A 643 16.53 25.75 -11.81
N ASP A 644 15.83 25.71 -12.94
CA ASP A 644 14.80 24.70 -13.19
C ASP A 644 15.38 23.29 -13.16
N VAL A 645 16.50 23.06 -13.85
CA VAL A 645 17.17 21.75 -13.90
C VAL A 645 17.68 21.34 -12.52
N ILE A 646 18.26 22.26 -11.76
CA ILE A 646 18.69 22.01 -10.38
C ILE A 646 17.49 21.64 -9.50
N ASN A 647 16.37 22.36 -9.61
CA ASN A 647 15.17 22.08 -8.84
C ASN A 647 14.54 20.72 -9.20
N ILE A 648 14.53 20.35 -10.49
CA ILE A 648 14.12 19.02 -10.95
C ILE A 648 15.05 17.95 -10.36
N PHE A 649 16.37 18.16 -10.38
CA PHE A 649 17.36 17.23 -9.84
C PHE A 649 17.17 16.97 -8.35
N VAL A 650 17.11 18.02 -7.52
CA VAL A 650 16.94 17.91 -6.06
C VAL A 650 15.66 17.13 -5.73
N ARG A 651 14.58 17.36 -6.48
CA ARG A 651 13.30 16.66 -6.29
C ARG A 651 13.37 15.20 -6.70
N LEU A 652 13.98 14.89 -7.84
CA LEU A 652 14.18 13.50 -8.28
C LEU A 652 15.06 12.72 -7.32
N VAL A 653 16.16 13.31 -6.84
CA VAL A 653 17.00 12.73 -5.80
C VAL A 653 16.15 12.37 -4.56
N THR A 654 15.33 13.32 -4.10
CA THR A 654 14.50 13.14 -2.91
C THR A 654 13.42 12.07 -3.11
N ILE A 655 12.79 12.02 -4.29
CA ILE A 655 11.80 10.99 -4.66
C ILE A 655 12.46 9.61 -4.72
N LEU A 656 13.62 9.49 -5.36
CA LEU A 656 14.36 8.23 -5.47
C LEU A 656 14.88 7.75 -4.11
N ALA A 657 15.31 8.65 -3.24
CA ALA A 657 15.70 8.34 -1.87
C ALA A 657 14.52 7.81 -1.03
N GLY A 658 13.32 8.39 -1.21
CA GLY A 658 12.08 7.91 -0.58
C GLY A 658 11.58 6.57 -1.12
N GLY A 659 11.74 6.32 -2.42
CA GLY A 659 11.33 5.07 -3.08
C GLY A 659 12.30 3.90 -2.92
N GLY A 660 13.60 4.17 -2.76
CA GLY A 660 14.66 3.16 -2.69
C GLY A 660 14.73 2.34 -1.40
N SER A 661 14.12 2.83 -0.30
CA SER A 661 14.12 2.14 1.00
C SER A 661 13.19 0.92 1.05
N GLY A 662 12.29 0.76 0.07
CA GLY A 662 11.37 -0.39 0.00
C GLY A 662 11.92 -1.64 -0.68
N SER A 663 13.00 -1.52 -1.47
CA SER A 663 13.48 -2.61 -2.36
C SER A 663 14.82 -3.23 -1.93
N LYS A 664 15.60 -2.58 -1.05
CA LYS A 664 16.96 -3.02 -0.66
C LYS A 664 17.12 -3.43 0.82
N ARG A 665 16.11 -4.05 1.40
CA ARG A 665 16.27 -4.97 2.53
C ARG A 665 15.62 -6.30 2.16
N ARG A 666 16.29 -7.00 1.23
CA ARG A 666 16.19 -8.46 1.12
C ARG A 666 17.21 -9.06 2.07
#